data_AF-A0A257TMZ2-F1
#
_entry.id   AF-A0A257TMZ2-F1
#
_cell.length_a   1.000
_cell.length_b   1.000
_cell.length_c   1.000
_cell.angle_alpha   90.00
_cell.angle_beta   90.00
_cell.angle_gamma   90.00
#
_symmetry.space_group_name_H-M   'P 1'
#
loop_
_entity.id
_entity.type
_entity.pdbx_description
1 polymer ?
#
loop_
_entity_poly.entity_id
_entity_poly.type
_entity_poly.pdbx_seq_one_letter_code
_entity_poly.pdbx_strand_id
1 'polypeptide(L)'
;MTEQHRAHDAWRYEVISGVIPAIPLIFIRPFLPESPEWQRKKSAGTLKRPSIRELFRPAYRRTTLVTTLMFACSFGAAFGAIQHLPQIVPDLPGVADRSKPQQETVVSAVLFCQEIGGLAGRFVLAVLAVLIVSRRRLMRVFQVPGLIIVPLVFFYPAKDNLDLLKVGIFFASLLTIAQFSFWGNYLPRVYPLHLRGTGESFAANIGGRVIGTSAALLTTKLAAAQFMPGSTHSIKLANAAAAVALLVSMATNPDSTHKLTRGHWLVLAAALLGWMFDGAEQGLFPMVGRPAIAELFGYGENPSPEQENLIASWFGIVTASYLVGAATGGVLFGWLGDRIGRVRAMTFSVFTYAIFTGLCGLAQAAWQVGVLRFIASLGMGGEWALGVALVMEVWPNRSRALMAGLIGAAANLGYFLDSILGQGAIHNLGLVNEWLKNVGLAPAWADALTAHRGWRLMMLAGTAPALLTLLIRLFVPESERWRHEQSRGGTAHWATKDLLGVLIGSLGPGLMIVLWASDQFAAWRIPGTLFGLAVAIVGYSYPVVRYLQREAAFSGRAAAEAKQTIGRMLLAAALAGTALLGTWASAQWAPTWADKLSNQLPGAKEQTQMWSAIGAIVGTISAALVGGWLGRRITYALLCVSSIASLVWLYQFNPVFGPRFLFASFVVGLCTASFYGWLPLYLPELFRTGVRATCQGFGFNFGRILAAIGALQTGNLMKQFELDTTIFGVTLHGGYPLACTSMSLIYLVGLALIWFAPETHGKPLPE
;
A
#
# COMPACT_ATOMS: atom_id res chain seq x y z
N MET A 1 -60.39 24.56 -2.52
CA MET A 1 -59.14 23.90 -2.11
C MET A 1 -58.00 24.86 -2.34
N THR A 2 -57.38 25.34 -1.27
CA THR A 2 -56.31 26.35 -1.26
C THR A 2 -55.00 25.80 -1.83
N GLU A 3 -54.19 26.63 -2.49
CA GLU A 3 -52.88 26.30 -3.08
C GLU A 3 -51.94 25.52 -2.14
N GLN A 4 -52.03 25.77 -0.84
CA GLN A 4 -51.29 25.06 0.21
C GLN A 4 -51.58 23.55 0.27
N HIS A 5 -52.79 23.10 -0.06
CA HIS A 5 -53.11 21.66 -0.09
C HIS A 5 -52.50 20.96 -1.32
N ARG A 6 -52.31 21.66 -2.45
CA ARG A 6 -51.70 21.06 -3.66
C ARG A 6 -50.20 20.76 -3.49
N ALA A 7 -49.49 21.58 -2.70
CA ALA A 7 -48.06 21.40 -2.47
C ALA A 7 -47.73 20.16 -1.61
N HIS A 8 -48.61 19.77 -0.68
CA HIS A 8 -48.39 18.62 0.21
C HIS A 8 -48.67 17.25 -0.42
N ASP A 9 -49.37 17.19 -1.55
CA ASP A 9 -49.74 15.93 -2.21
C ASP A 9 -48.96 15.64 -3.51
N ALA A 10 -48.20 16.59 -4.06
CA ALA A 10 -47.48 16.42 -5.34
C ALA A 10 -46.54 15.19 -5.36
N TRP A 11 -45.75 14.99 -4.31
CA TRP A 11 -44.87 13.82 -4.19
C TRP A 11 -45.65 12.51 -4.11
N ARG A 12 -46.88 12.52 -3.58
CA ARG A 12 -47.75 11.32 -3.51
C ARG A 12 -48.23 10.94 -4.90
N TYR A 13 -48.66 11.92 -5.70
CA TYR A 13 -49.06 11.68 -7.09
C TYR A 13 -47.87 11.23 -7.95
N GLU A 14 -46.67 11.77 -7.72
CA GLU A 14 -45.45 11.32 -8.37
C GLU A 14 -45.13 9.86 -8.02
N VAL A 15 -45.25 9.47 -6.74
CA VAL A 15 -45.09 8.06 -6.34
C VAL A 15 -46.17 7.15 -6.96
N ILE A 16 -47.44 7.59 -6.98
CA ILE A 16 -48.55 6.84 -7.59
C ILE A 16 -48.38 6.69 -9.11
N SER A 17 -47.77 7.68 -9.77
CA SER A 17 -47.48 7.63 -11.22
C SER A 17 -46.60 6.44 -11.61
N GLY A 18 -45.87 5.83 -10.66
CA GLY A 18 -45.14 4.59 -10.84
C GLY A 18 -46.01 3.37 -11.23
N VAL A 19 -47.34 3.46 -11.12
CA VAL A 19 -48.28 2.44 -11.62
C VAL A 19 -48.47 2.53 -13.14
N ILE A 20 -48.25 3.70 -13.76
CA ILE A 20 -48.50 3.93 -15.20
C ILE A 20 -47.76 2.90 -16.09
N PRO A 21 -46.47 2.59 -15.87
CA PRO A 21 -45.77 1.57 -16.66
C PRO A 21 -46.30 0.14 -16.51
N ALA A 22 -47.09 -0.16 -15.47
CA ALA A 22 -47.70 -1.48 -15.29
C ALA A 22 -48.89 -1.71 -16.23
N ILE A 23 -49.56 -0.64 -16.67
CA ILE A 23 -50.75 -0.72 -17.53
C ILE A 23 -50.41 -1.42 -18.87
N PRO A 24 -49.38 -1.00 -19.64
CA PRO A 24 -48.97 -1.71 -20.85
C PRO A 24 -48.59 -3.18 -20.62
N LEU A 25 -47.95 -3.50 -19.49
CA LEU A 25 -47.56 -4.88 -19.16
C LEU A 25 -48.78 -5.78 -18.96
N ILE A 26 -49.85 -5.29 -18.33
CA ILE A 26 -51.11 -6.04 -18.15
C ILE A 26 -51.74 -6.34 -19.52
N PHE A 27 -51.72 -5.39 -20.45
CA PHE A 27 -52.26 -5.58 -21.78
C PHE A 27 -51.41 -6.50 -22.67
N ILE A 28 -50.07 -6.41 -22.58
CA ILE A 28 -49.17 -7.17 -23.46
C ILE A 28 -48.98 -8.62 -22.97
N ARG A 29 -48.99 -8.86 -21.65
CA ARG A 29 -48.66 -10.16 -21.05
C ARG A 29 -49.45 -11.36 -21.61
N PRO A 30 -50.78 -11.28 -21.85
CA PRO A 30 -51.54 -12.39 -22.45
C PRO A 30 -51.09 -12.78 -23.86
N PHE A 31 -50.45 -11.86 -24.59
CA PHE A 31 -50.02 -12.04 -25.98
C PHE A 31 -48.55 -12.45 -26.11
N LEU A 32 -47.79 -12.54 -25.01
CA LEU A 32 -46.39 -12.95 -25.04
C LEU A 32 -46.28 -14.49 -25.08
N PRO A 33 -45.79 -15.09 -26.19
CA PRO A 33 -45.63 -16.53 -26.27
C PRO A 33 -44.49 -17.01 -25.37
N GLU A 34 -44.67 -18.18 -24.76
CA GLU A 34 -43.61 -18.86 -24.00
C GLU A 34 -42.45 -19.28 -24.91
N SER A 35 -41.22 -19.28 -24.37
CA SER A 35 -40.04 -19.62 -25.19
C SER A 35 -40.10 -21.07 -25.73
N PRO A 36 -39.69 -21.34 -26.99
CA PRO A 36 -39.72 -22.68 -27.57
C PRO A 36 -38.89 -23.70 -26.78
N GLU A 37 -37.77 -23.29 -26.17
CA GLU A 37 -36.97 -24.16 -25.31
C GLU A 37 -37.70 -24.60 -24.05
N TRP A 38 -38.44 -23.68 -23.42
CA TRP A 38 -39.22 -23.99 -22.23
C TRP A 38 -40.41 -24.88 -22.56
N GLN A 39 -41.12 -24.60 -23.65
CA GLN A 39 -42.22 -25.44 -24.13
C GLN A 39 -41.75 -26.87 -24.44
N ARG A 40 -40.61 -27.04 -25.12
CA ARG A 40 -40.01 -28.37 -25.39
C ARG A 40 -39.69 -29.14 -24.11
N LYS A 41 -39.14 -28.47 -23.09
CA LYS A 41 -38.85 -29.14 -21.80
C LYS A 41 -40.11 -29.46 -21.00
N LYS A 42 -41.14 -28.61 -21.11
CA LYS A 42 -42.45 -28.83 -20.50
C LYS A 42 -43.14 -30.05 -21.11
N SER A 43 -43.21 -30.12 -22.44
CA SER A 43 -43.80 -31.25 -23.14
C SER A 43 -43.02 -32.55 -22.90
N ALA A 44 -41.69 -32.47 -22.79
CA ALA A 44 -40.85 -33.62 -22.44
C ALA A 44 -40.90 -34.03 -20.95
N GLY A 45 -41.66 -33.32 -20.09
CA GLY A 45 -41.75 -33.63 -18.65
C GLY A 45 -40.45 -33.45 -17.85
N THR A 46 -39.42 -32.80 -18.42
CA THR A 46 -38.08 -32.68 -17.81
C THR A 46 -37.90 -31.41 -16.95
N LEU A 47 -38.95 -30.61 -16.80
CA LEU A 47 -38.91 -29.39 -15.99
C LEU A 47 -38.83 -29.72 -14.49
N LYS A 48 -37.72 -29.33 -13.87
CA LYS A 48 -37.50 -29.45 -12.42
C LYS A 48 -37.98 -28.19 -11.71
N ARG A 49 -38.50 -28.35 -10.48
CA ARG A 49 -38.79 -27.21 -9.60
C ARG A 49 -37.46 -26.53 -9.20
N PRO A 50 -37.32 -25.21 -9.37
CA PRO A 50 -36.13 -24.50 -8.92
C PRO A 50 -35.99 -24.55 -7.40
N SER A 51 -34.76 -24.67 -6.91
CA SER A 51 -34.44 -24.56 -5.49
C SER A 51 -33.26 -23.63 -5.29
N ILE A 52 -33.37 -22.69 -4.34
CA ILE A 52 -32.26 -21.81 -3.95
C ILE A 52 -31.05 -22.64 -3.48
N ARG A 53 -31.28 -23.78 -2.80
CA ARG A 53 -30.22 -24.68 -2.35
C ARG A 53 -29.40 -25.25 -3.52
N GLU A 54 -30.00 -25.37 -4.70
CA GLU A 54 -29.32 -25.88 -5.89
C GLU A 54 -28.23 -24.91 -6.39
N LEU A 55 -28.41 -23.59 -6.19
CA LEU A 55 -27.42 -22.57 -6.55
C LEU A 55 -26.10 -22.73 -5.81
N PHE A 56 -26.12 -23.38 -4.64
CA PHE A 56 -24.97 -23.58 -3.76
C PHE A 56 -24.40 -25.01 -3.85
N ARG A 57 -24.90 -25.85 -4.75
CA ARG A 57 -24.28 -27.14 -5.04
C ARG A 57 -22.90 -26.96 -5.68
N PRO A 58 -21.98 -27.93 -5.54
CA PRO A 58 -20.61 -27.83 -6.07
C PRO A 58 -20.53 -27.40 -7.55
N ALA A 59 -21.51 -27.78 -8.37
CA ALA A 59 -21.60 -27.43 -9.78
C ALA A 59 -21.81 -25.92 -10.04
N TYR A 60 -22.61 -25.24 -9.20
CA TYR A 60 -23.04 -23.85 -9.43
C TYR A 60 -22.56 -22.86 -8.37
N ARG A 61 -22.07 -23.33 -7.21
CA ARG A 61 -21.66 -22.49 -6.07
C ARG A 61 -20.68 -21.39 -6.46
N ARG A 62 -19.69 -21.72 -7.31
CA ARG A 62 -18.67 -20.75 -7.74
C ARG A 62 -19.29 -19.69 -8.62
N THR A 63 -20.11 -20.12 -9.60
CA THR A 63 -20.84 -19.22 -10.48
C THR A 63 -21.73 -18.29 -9.69
N THR A 64 -22.51 -18.81 -8.74
CA THR A 64 -23.40 -18.01 -7.89
C THR A 64 -22.64 -17.00 -7.03
N LEU A 65 -21.58 -17.40 -6.33
CA LEU A 65 -20.82 -16.48 -5.50
C LEU A 65 -20.11 -15.40 -6.32
N VAL A 66 -19.45 -15.79 -7.42
CA VAL A 66 -18.71 -14.85 -8.28
C VAL A 66 -19.66 -13.86 -8.97
N THR A 67 -20.77 -14.35 -9.54
CA THR A 67 -21.74 -13.47 -10.19
C THR A 67 -22.42 -12.54 -9.20
N THR A 68 -22.78 -13.02 -8.01
CA THR A 68 -23.35 -12.19 -6.93
C THR A 68 -22.37 -11.09 -6.52
N LEU A 69 -21.09 -11.41 -6.34
CA LEU A 69 -20.07 -10.43 -5.97
C LEU A 69 -19.80 -9.41 -7.09
N MET A 70 -19.65 -9.86 -8.34
CA MET A 70 -19.45 -8.94 -9.46
C MET A 70 -20.64 -8.01 -9.68
N PHE A 71 -21.86 -8.52 -9.48
CA PHE A 71 -23.09 -7.72 -9.54
C PHE A 71 -23.15 -6.72 -8.38
N ALA A 72 -22.76 -7.14 -7.17
CA ALA A 72 -22.63 -6.26 -6.01
C ALA A 72 -21.66 -5.12 -6.26
N CYS A 73 -20.48 -5.40 -6.82
CA CYS A 73 -19.52 -4.37 -7.12
C CYS A 73 -19.98 -3.42 -8.24
N SER A 74 -20.66 -3.94 -9.26
CA SER A 74 -21.22 -3.10 -10.33
C SER A 74 -22.24 -2.09 -9.77
N PHE A 75 -23.08 -2.53 -8.83
CA PHE A 75 -24.04 -1.67 -8.13
C PHE A 75 -23.35 -0.77 -7.10
N GLY A 76 -22.32 -1.26 -6.42
CA GLY A 76 -21.61 -0.51 -5.40
C GLY A 76 -20.93 0.74 -5.93
N ALA A 77 -20.40 0.72 -7.16
CA ALA A 77 -19.85 1.93 -7.78
C ALA A 77 -20.94 2.98 -8.11
N ALA A 78 -22.10 2.54 -8.61
CA ALA A 78 -23.20 3.46 -8.95
C ALA A 78 -23.90 4.01 -7.69
N PHE A 79 -24.23 3.15 -6.72
CA PHE A 79 -24.91 3.56 -5.50
C PHE A 79 -23.97 4.22 -4.49
N GLY A 80 -22.72 3.78 -4.41
CA GLY A 80 -21.72 4.36 -3.51
C GLY A 80 -21.20 5.73 -3.94
N ALA A 81 -21.41 6.14 -5.20
CA ALA A 81 -20.94 7.44 -5.69
C ALA A 81 -22.03 8.25 -6.39
N ILE A 82 -22.57 7.75 -7.51
CA ILE A 82 -23.47 8.49 -8.40
C ILE A 82 -24.78 8.90 -7.68
N GLN A 83 -25.34 8.02 -6.86
CA GLN A 83 -26.58 8.29 -6.10
C GLN A 83 -26.46 9.43 -5.07
N HIS A 84 -25.26 9.88 -4.72
CA HIS A 84 -25.08 10.96 -3.74
C HIS A 84 -25.15 12.37 -4.35
N LEU A 85 -25.25 12.52 -5.68
CA LEU A 85 -25.30 13.83 -6.32
C LEU A 85 -26.39 14.78 -5.79
N PRO A 86 -27.62 14.34 -5.49
CA PRO A 86 -28.65 15.25 -4.94
C PRO A 86 -28.25 15.87 -3.60
N GLN A 87 -27.34 15.23 -2.86
CA GLN A 87 -26.80 15.74 -1.59
C GLN A 87 -25.58 16.63 -1.81
N ILE A 88 -24.85 16.47 -2.92
CA ILE A 88 -23.60 17.19 -3.22
C ILE A 88 -23.86 18.49 -3.98
N VAL A 89 -24.73 18.45 -5.00
CA VAL A 89 -24.97 19.56 -5.93
C VAL A 89 -25.48 20.84 -5.25
N PRO A 90 -26.37 20.79 -4.24
CA PRO A 90 -26.86 21.99 -3.57
C PRO A 90 -25.76 22.82 -2.89
N ASP A 91 -24.68 22.19 -2.42
CA ASP A 91 -23.58 22.85 -1.71
C ASP A 91 -22.47 23.37 -2.64
N LEU A 92 -22.63 23.23 -3.97
CA LEU A 92 -21.62 23.70 -4.92
C LEU A 92 -21.55 25.24 -4.98
N PRO A 93 -20.35 25.80 -5.19
CA PRO A 93 -20.18 27.23 -5.46
C PRO A 93 -21.07 27.69 -6.62
N GLY A 94 -21.84 28.77 -6.42
CA GLY A 94 -22.80 29.28 -7.42
C GLY A 94 -24.17 28.57 -7.46
N VAL A 95 -24.35 27.50 -6.67
CA VAL A 95 -25.65 26.84 -6.41
C VAL A 95 -26.09 27.07 -4.97
N ALA A 96 -25.16 27.08 -4.02
CA ALA A 96 -25.42 27.26 -2.58
C ALA A 96 -26.21 28.56 -2.27
N ASP A 97 -25.96 29.64 -3.02
CA ASP A 97 -26.61 30.94 -2.81
C ASP A 97 -28.02 31.03 -3.44
N ARG A 98 -28.48 30.00 -4.15
CA ARG A 98 -29.79 29.98 -4.82
C ARG A 98 -30.90 29.55 -3.87
N SER A 99 -32.15 29.94 -4.19
CA SER A 99 -33.33 29.45 -3.47
C SER A 99 -33.49 27.92 -3.63
N LYS A 100 -34.10 27.25 -2.65
CA LYS A 100 -34.31 25.78 -2.70
C LYS A 100 -34.94 25.28 -4.02
N PRO A 101 -36.00 25.91 -4.58
CA PRO A 101 -36.56 25.48 -5.87
C PRO A 101 -35.57 25.60 -7.04
N GLN A 102 -34.70 26.61 -7.01
CA GLN A 102 -33.65 26.79 -8.02
C GLN A 102 -32.51 25.77 -7.85
N GLN A 103 -32.17 25.41 -6.61
CA GLN A 103 -31.21 24.32 -6.32
C GLN A 103 -31.75 22.99 -6.84
N GLU A 104 -33.02 22.67 -6.56
CA GLU A 104 -33.70 21.47 -7.05
C GLU A 104 -33.71 21.40 -8.58
N THR A 105 -33.97 22.53 -9.26
CA THR A 105 -33.88 22.61 -10.73
C THR A 105 -32.48 22.26 -11.26
N VAL A 106 -31.43 22.73 -10.58
CA VAL A 106 -30.04 22.42 -10.95
C VAL A 106 -29.71 20.95 -10.68
N VAL A 107 -30.16 20.39 -9.56
CA VAL A 107 -30.03 18.97 -9.24
C VAL A 107 -30.71 18.12 -10.33
N SER A 108 -31.94 18.45 -10.71
CA SER A 108 -32.66 17.77 -11.80
C SER A 108 -31.92 17.85 -13.13
N ALA A 109 -31.29 18.97 -13.46
CA ALA A 109 -30.48 19.09 -14.68
C ALA A 109 -29.23 18.18 -14.66
N VAL A 110 -28.55 18.08 -13.52
CA VAL A 110 -27.39 17.16 -13.36
C VAL A 110 -27.83 15.70 -13.44
N LEU A 111 -28.96 15.34 -12.80
CA LEU A 111 -29.55 14.01 -12.91
C LEU A 111 -30.00 13.68 -14.33
N PHE A 112 -30.52 14.67 -15.07
CA PHE A 112 -30.84 14.49 -16.48
C PHE A 112 -29.58 14.14 -17.30
N CYS A 113 -28.47 14.85 -17.11
CA CYS A 113 -27.19 14.52 -17.75
C CYS A 113 -26.70 13.11 -17.39
N GLN A 114 -26.86 12.70 -16.12
CA GLN A 114 -26.54 11.35 -15.64
C GLN A 114 -27.35 10.28 -16.39
N GLU A 115 -28.67 10.43 -16.46
CA GLU A 115 -29.55 9.45 -17.12
C GLU A 115 -29.30 9.38 -18.63
N ILE A 116 -29.05 10.51 -19.28
CA ILE A 116 -28.69 10.55 -20.71
C ILE A 116 -27.35 9.85 -20.94
N GLY A 117 -26.35 10.05 -20.07
CA GLY A 117 -25.08 9.33 -20.11
C GLY A 117 -25.25 7.83 -19.94
N GLY A 118 -26.03 7.41 -18.93
CA GLY A 118 -26.36 6.00 -18.70
C GLY A 118 -27.07 5.36 -19.90
N LEU A 119 -28.04 6.05 -20.50
CA LEU A 119 -28.75 5.58 -21.69
C LEU A 119 -27.82 5.44 -22.89
N ALA A 120 -27.00 6.46 -23.19
CA ALA A 120 -26.00 6.41 -24.26
C ALA A 120 -25.03 5.23 -24.06
N GLY A 121 -24.57 5.02 -22.83
CA GLY A 121 -23.71 3.89 -22.50
C GLY A 121 -24.36 2.53 -22.73
N ARG A 122 -25.66 2.37 -22.47
CA ARG A 122 -26.39 1.13 -22.76
C ARG A 122 -26.46 0.84 -24.27
N PHE A 123 -26.66 1.87 -25.10
CA PHE A 123 -26.60 1.71 -26.57
C PHE A 123 -25.20 1.34 -27.04
N VAL A 124 -24.16 2.03 -26.55
CA VAL A 124 -22.76 1.70 -26.86
C VAL A 124 -22.44 0.26 -26.46
N LEU A 125 -22.88 -0.17 -25.27
CA LEU A 125 -22.67 -1.54 -24.80
C LEU A 125 -23.38 -2.56 -25.70
N ALA A 126 -24.60 -2.27 -26.14
CA ALA A 126 -25.34 -3.16 -27.05
C ALA A 126 -24.62 -3.32 -28.40
N VAL A 127 -24.11 -2.23 -28.98
CA VAL A 127 -23.32 -2.27 -30.23
C VAL A 127 -22.00 -3.04 -30.01
N LEU A 128 -21.26 -2.70 -28.97
CA LEU A 128 -19.99 -3.37 -28.65
C LEU A 128 -20.17 -4.84 -28.28
N ALA A 129 -21.33 -5.25 -27.75
CA ALA A 129 -21.63 -6.65 -27.46
C ALA A 129 -21.70 -7.52 -28.72
N VAL A 130 -22.02 -6.93 -29.87
CA VAL A 130 -22.03 -7.61 -31.17
C VAL A 130 -20.63 -7.60 -31.80
N LEU A 131 -19.87 -6.51 -31.63
CA LEU A 131 -18.54 -6.36 -32.23
C LEU A 131 -17.43 -7.10 -31.45
N ILE A 132 -17.56 -7.22 -30.13
CA ILE A 132 -16.53 -7.81 -29.26
C ILE A 132 -16.87 -9.26 -28.95
N VAL A 133 -16.09 -10.19 -29.52
CA VAL A 133 -16.27 -11.65 -29.35
C VAL A 133 -16.15 -12.11 -27.89
N SER A 134 -15.35 -11.42 -27.06
CA SER A 134 -15.09 -11.80 -25.67
C SER A 134 -15.89 -10.96 -24.68
N ARG A 135 -16.81 -11.61 -23.94
CA ARG A 135 -17.61 -11.00 -22.84
C ARG A 135 -16.74 -10.32 -21.76
N ARG A 136 -15.53 -10.83 -21.54
CA ARG A 136 -14.57 -10.25 -20.58
C ARG A 136 -13.97 -8.95 -21.10
N ARG A 137 -13.60 -8.90 -22.39
CA ARG A 137 -13.09 -7.68 -23.02
C ARG A 137 -14.17 -6.61 -23.05
N LEU A 138 -15.41 -7.00 -23.34
CA LEU A 138 -16.55 -6.09 -23.32
C LEU A 138 -16.69 -5.39 -21.97
N MET A 139 -16.69 -6.12 -20.85
CA MET A 139 -16.76 -5.49 -19.52
C MET A 139 -15.56 -4.59 -19.22
N ARG A 140 -14.34 -4.96 -19.64
CA ARG A 140 -13.14 -4.14 -19.41
C ARG A 140 -13.16 -2.79 -20.11
N VAL A 141 -13.77 -2.70 -21.29
CA VAL A 141 -13.91 -1.43 -22.04
C VAL A 141 -14.70 -0.39 -21.25
N PHE A 142 -15.63 -0.82 -20.39
CA PHE A 142 -16.39 0.08 -19.52
C PHE A 142 -15.75 0.23 -18.13
N GLN A 143 -15.25 -0.87 -17.56
CA GLN A 143 -14.69 -0.87 -16.20
C GLN A 143 -13.35 -0.15 -16.06
N VAL A 144 -12.41 -0.33 -17.00
CA VAL A 144 -11.07 0.26 -16.89
C VAL A 144 -11.09 1.79 -17.02
N PRO A 145 -11.83 2.39 -17.98
CA PRO A 145 -12.01 3.83 -17.98
C PRO A 145 -12.85 4.31 -16.80
N GLY A 146 -13.86 3.54 -16.37
CA GLY A 146 -14.70 3.86 -15.21
C GLY A 146 -13.90 3.97 -13.90
N LEU A 147 -12.87 3.14 -13.73
CA LEU A 147 -11.92 3.19 -12.59
C LEU A 147 -11.24 4.55 -12.44
N ILE A 148 -11.07 5.28 -13.53
CA ILE A 148 -10.36 6.56 -13.55
C ILE A 148 -11.38 7.70 -13.54
N ILE A 149 -12.38 7.62 -14.41
CA ILE A 149 -13.34 8.72 -14.63
C ILE A 149 -14.25 8.92 -13.42
N VAL A 150 -14.75 7.85 -12.79
CA VAL A 150 -15.68 8.00 -11.65
C VAL A 150 -14.98 8.68 -10.46
N PRO A 151 -13.82 8.21 -9.96
CA PRO A 151 -13.14 8.91 -8.87
C PRO A 151 -12.71 10.33 -9.27
N LEU A 152 -12.25 10.55 -10.51
CA LEU A 152 -11.84 11.87 -10.98
C LEU A 152 -13.00 12.88 -10.93
N VAL A 153 -14.20 12.47 -11.34
CA VAL A 153 -15.39 13.32 -11.30
C VAL A 153 -15.76 13.71 -9.86
N PHE A 154 -15.67 12.78 -8.92
CA PHE A 154 -15.99 13.06 -7.52
C PHE A 154 -14.87 13.78 -6.76
N PHE A 155 -13.60 13.60 -7.16
CA PHE A 155 -12.48 14.30 -6.54
C PHE A 155 -12.28 15.73 -7.02
N TYR A 156 -12.72 16.06 -8.24
CA TYR A 156 -12.50 17.36 -8.86
C TYR A 156 -13.82 18.11 -9.10
N PRO A 157 -14.57 17.90 -10.21
CA PRO A 157 -15.71 18.75 -10.53
C PRO A 157 -16.85 18.71 -9.51
N ALA A 158 -17.01 17.61 -8.76
CA ALA A 158 -18.03 17.51 -7.72
C ALA A 158 -17.75 18.38 -6.47
N LYS A 159 -16.65 19.15 -6.44
CA LYS A 159 -16.33 20.04 -5.32
C LYS A 159 -16.57 21.51 -5.64
N ASP A 160 -16.29 21.92 -6.88
CA ASP A 160 -16.18 23.35 -7.21
C ASP A 160 -16.67 23.75 -8.60
N ASN A 161 -17.04 22.80 -9.50
CA ASN A 161 -17.35 23.14 -10.89
C ASN A 161 -18.59 22.41 -11.43
N LEU A 162 -19.73 23.12 -11.47
CA LEU A 162 -21.02 22.57 -11.91
C LEU A 162 -21.04 22.13 -13.39
N ASP A 163 -20.45 22.88 -14.30
CA ASP A 163 -20.52 22.56 -15.73
C ASP A 163 -19.62 21.38 -16.07
N LEU A 164 -18.42 21.34 -15.47
CA LEU A 164 -17.55 20.17 -15.57
C LEU A 164 -18.16 18.94 -14.87
N LEU A 165 -18.96 19.13 -13.81
CA LEU A 165 -19.69 18.05 -13.16
C LEU A 165 -20.74 17.44 -14.08
N LYS A 166 -21.50 18.24 -14.84
CA LYS A 166 -22.48 17.74 -15.82
C LYS A 166 -21.82 16.88 -16.90
N VAL A 167 -20.69 17.32 -17.44
CA VAL A 167 -19.92 16.56 -18.45
C VAL A 167 -19.32 15.30 -17.82
N GLY A 168 -18.72 15.46 -16.64
CA GLY A 168 -18.12 14.36 -15.89
C GLY A 168 -19.11 13.27 -15.55
N ILE A 169 -20.29 13.63 -15.05
CA ILE A 169 -21.32 12.66 -14.66
C ILE A 169 -21.94 11.96 -15.85
N PHE A 170 -22.04 12.62 -17.01
CA PHE A 170 -22.45 11.97 -18.25
C PHE A 170 -21.51 10.79 -18.58
N PHE A 171 -20.19 11.00 -18.57
CA PHE A 171 -19.22 9.94 -18.86
C PHE A 171 -19.11 8.91 -17.74
N ALA A 172 -19.17 9.33 -16.47
CA ALA A 172 -19.20 8.42 -15.33
C ALA A 172 -20.40 7.45 -15.42
N SER A 173 -21.57 7.96 -15.78
CA SER A 173 -22.81 7.20 -15.95
C SER A 173 -22.77 6.30 -17.19
N LEU A 174 -22.23 6.81 -18.30
CA LEU A 174 -21.99 6.02 -19.52
C LEU A 174 -21.16 4.77 -19.22
N LEU A 175 -20.14 4.89 -18.37
CA LEU A 175 -19.23 3.80 -18.06
C LEU A 175 -19.76 2.85 -16.98
N THR A 176 -20.56 3.34 -16.03
CA THR A 176 -21.02 2.55 -14.87
C THR A 176 -22.42 1.99 -15.05
N ILE A 177 -23.41 2.80 -15.42
CA ILE A 177 -24.82 2.40 -15.55
C ILE A 177 -25.02 1.48 -16.77
N ALA A 178 -24.21 1.62 -17.82
CA ALA A 178 -24.24 0.73 -18.98
C ALA A 178 -24.03 -0.74 -18.59
N GLN A 179 -23.17 -1.00 -17.59
CA GLN A 179 -22.82 -2.35 -17.15
C GLN A 179 -24.04 -3.13 -16.63
N PHE A 180 -25.10 -2.45 -16.18
CA PHE A 180 -26.33 -3.14 -15.76
C PHE A 180 -27.00 -3.90 -16.91
N SER A 181 -26.86 -3.44 -18.15
CA SER A 181 -27.41 -4.12 -19.34
C SER A 181 -26.60 -5.36 -19.74
N PHE A 182 -25.33 -5.44 -19.33
CA PHE A 182 -24.52 -6.65 -19.53
C PHE A 182 -25.07 -7.81 -18.70
N TRP A 183 -25.45 -7.55 -17.45
CA TRP A 183 -25.83 -8.60 -16.51
C TRP A 183 -27.14 -9.32 -16.88
N GLY A 184 -28.15 -8.58 -17.36
CA GLY A 184 -29.41 -9.18 -17.84
C GLY A 184 -29.21 -10.15 -19.02
N ASN A 185 -28.19 -9.93 -19.84
CA ASN A 185 -27.84 -10.83 -20.95
C ASN A 185 -26.93 -12.00 -20.51
N TYR A 186 -26.12 -11.79 -19.48
CA TYR A 186 -25.10 -12.75 -19.06
C TYR A 186 -25.63 -13.78 -18.05
N LEU A 187 -26.37 -13.35 -17.03
CA LEU A 187 -26.81 -14.20 -15.91
C LEU A 187 -27.68 -15.38 -16.37
N PRO A 188 -28.65 -15.23 -17.29
CA PRO A 188 -29.43 -16.36 -17.78
C PRO A 188 -28.57 -17.42 -18.49
N ARG A 189 -27.40 -17.06 -19.04
CA ARG A 189 -26.55 -17.98 -19.79
C ARG A 189 -25.64 -18.83 -18.90
N VAL A 190 -25.43 -18.44 -17.65
CA VAL A 190 -24.54 -19.17 -16.72
C VAL A 190 -25.29 -20.18 -15.83
N TYR A 191 -26.63 -20.18 -15.89
CA TYR A 191 -27.49 -21.12 -15.18
C TYR A 191 -28.27 -22.01 -16.15
N PRO A 192 -28.56 -23.27 -15.76
CA PRO A 192 -29.43 -24.15 -16.55
C PRO A 192 -30.86 -23.59 -16.61
N LEU A 193 -31.61 -23.95 -17.65
CA LEU A 193 -32.93 -23.36 -17.98
C LEU A 193 -33.88 -23.27 -16.77
N HIS A 194 -33.93 -24.29 -15.91
CA HIS A 194 -34.81 -24.34 -14.73
C HIS A 194 -34.34 -23.47 -13.56
N LEU A 195 -33.07 -23.04 -13.52
CA LEU A 195 -32.51 -22.17 -12.47
C LEU A 195 -32.24 -20.73 -12.92
N ARG A 196 -32.42 -20.40 -14.22
CA ARG A 196 -32.08 -19.06 -14.75
C ARG A 196 -32.69 -17.93 -13.94
N GLY A 197 -34.01 -17.94 -13.76
CA GLY A 197 -34.72 -16.91 -13.02
C GLY A 197 -34.30 -16.84 -11.54
N THR A 198 -34.08 -17.99 -10.89
CA THR A 198 -33.68 -18.04 -9.47
C THR A 198 -32.24 -17.56 -9.27
N GLY A 199 -31.31 -17.98 -10.12
CA GLY A 199 -29.89 -17.57 -10.06
C GLY A 199 -29.70 -16.10 -10.40
N GLU A 200 -30.38 -15.62 -11.45
CA GLU A 200 -30.40 -14.21 -11.81
C GLU A 200 -31.00 -13.35 -10.70
N SER A 201 -32.17 -13.73 -10.18
CA SER A 201 -32.82 -13.01 -9.08
C SER A 201 -31.99 -13.01 -7.81
N PHE A 202 -31.29 -14.10 -7.50
CA PHE A 202 -30.41 -14.16 -6.34
C PHE A 202 -29.23 -13.20 -6.48
N ALA A 203 -28.52 -13.25 -7.62
CA ALA A 203 -27.39 -12.36 -7.88
C ALA A 203 -27.82 -10.88 -7.91
N ALA A 204 -28.97 -10.57 -8.52
CA ALA A 204 -29.47 -9.20 -8.61
C ALA A 204 -29.95 -8.64 -7.25
N ASN A 205 -30.72 -9.42 -6.48
CA ASN A 205 -31.25 -8.95 -5.20
C ASN A 205 -30.19 -8.98 -4.09
N ILE A 206 -29.48 -10.10 -3.90
CA ILE A 206 -28.47 -10.20 -2.84
C ILE A 206 -27.23 -9.42 -3.23
N GLY A 207 -26.71 -9.64 -4.43
CA GLY A 207 -25.53 -8.94 -4.92
C GLY A 207 -25.83 -7.46 -5.10
N GLY A 208 -26.76 -7.10 -5.99
CA GLY A 208 -27.04 -5.70 -6.30
C GLY A 208 -27.72 -4.93 -5.16
N ARG A 209 -28.92 -5.38 -4.76
CA ARG A 209 -29.81 -4.60 -3.88
C ARG A 209 -29.53 -4.69 -2.38
N VAL A 210 -28.78 -5.69 -1.91
CA VAL A 210 -28.38 -5.81 -0.50
C VAL A 210 -26.92 -5.40 -0.35
N ILE A 211 -26.01 -6.10 -1.02
CA ILE A 211 -24.57 -5.85 -0.87
C ILE A 211 -24.15 -4.58 -1.64
N GLY A 212 -24.56 -4.42 -2.89
CA GLY A 212 -24.16 -3.29 -3.73
C GLY A 212 -24.69 -1.94 -3.19
N THR A 213 -25.96 -1.87 -2.80
CA THR A 213 -26.55 -0.65 -2.22
C THR A 213 -25.95 -0.29 -0.85
N SER A 214 -25.43 -1.26 -0.08
CA SER A 214 -24.74 -0.98 1.17
C SER A 214 -23.49 -0.11 1.00
N ALA A 215 -22.95 -0.03 -0.23
CA ALA A 215 -21.89 0.92 -0.56
C ALA A 215 -22.33 2.38 -0.35
N ALA A 216 -23.60 2.72 -0.56
CA ALA A 216 -24.12 4.07 -0.27
C ALA A 216 -24.08 4.36 1.24
N LEU A 217 -24.45 3.39 2.08
CA LEU A 217 -24.34 3.49 3.54
C LEU A 217 -22.89 3.60 4.00
N LEU A 218 -21.98 2.88 3.33
CA LEU A 218 -20.55 2.99 3.59
C LEU A 218 -20.06 4.40 3.27
N THR A 219 -20.44 4.96 2.11
CA THR A 219 -20.11 6.32 1.70
C THR A 219 -20.60 7.36 2.71
N THR A 220 -21.85 7.27 3.17
CA THR A 220 -22.37 8.23 4.16
C THR A 220 -21.70 8.10 5.52
N LYS A 221 -21.43 6.87 5.99
CA LYS A 221 -20.69 6.66 7.26
C LYS A 221 -19.24 7.15 7.17
N LEU A 222 -18.59 6.93 6.04
CA LEU A 222 -17.24 7.44 5.78
C LEU A 222 -17.23 8.97 5.75
N ALA A 223 -18.20 9.60 5.09
CA ALA A 223 -18.35 11.05 5.06
C ALA A 223 -18.64 11.67 6.44
N ALA A 224 -19.33 10.92 7.32
CA ALA A 224 -19.59 11.32 8.69
C ALA A 224 -18.38 11.15 9.63
N ALA A 225 -17.33 10.44 9.22
CA ALA A 225 -16.15 10.24 10.04
C ALA A 225 -15.38 11.56 10.22
N GLN A 226 -14.96 11.86 11.46
CA GLN A 226 -14.26 13.10 11.79
C GLN A 226 -12.91 13.28 11.07
N PHE A 227 -12.34 12.21 10.52
CA PHE A 227 -11.00 12.19 9.92
C PHE A 227 -10.96 12.54 8.41
N MET A 228 -12.10 12.80 7.75
CA MET A 228 -12.11 13.16 6.34
C MET A 228 -11.77 14.64 6.10
N PRO A 229 -10.76 14.95 5.25
CA PRO A 229 -10.43 16.33 4.91
C PRO A 229 -11.55 17.00 4.09
N GLY A 230 -11.93 18.22 4.47
CA GLY A 230 -12.98 19.03 3.82
C GLY A 230 -13.83 19.81 4.84
N SER A 231 -14.19 21.05 4.51
CA SER A 231 -14.94 21.94 5.40
C SER A 231 -16.46 21.70 5.41
N THR A 232 -17.03 21.18 4.32
CA THR A 232 -18.49 20.95 4.17
C THR A 232 -18.84 19.47 4.04
N HIS A 233 -20.08 19.12 4.42
CA HIS A 233 -20.60 17.74 4.36
C HIS A 233 -20.53 17.16 2.94
N SER A 234 -20.82 17.97 1.93
CA SER A 234 -20.78 17.58 0.51
C SER A 234 -19.38 17.25 0.00
N ILE A 235 -18.35 17.97 0.44
CA ILE A 235 -16.96 17.65 0.06
C ILE A 235 -16.52 16.33 0.70
N LYS A 236 -16.90 16.07 1.96
CA LYS A 236 -16.64 14.79 2.63
C LYS A 236 -17.37 13.64 1.94
N LEU A 237 -18.60 13.86 1.50
CA LEU A 237 -19.40 12.89 0.76
C LEU A 237 -18.82 12.59 -0.62
N ALA A 238 -18.35 13.61 -1.34
CA ALA A 238 -17.68 13.44 -2.63
C ALA A 238 -16.36 12.66 -2.51
N ASN A 239 -15.55 12.94 -1.47
CA ASN A 239 -14.33 12.18 -1.19
C ASN A 239 -14.62 10.72 -0.80
N ALA A 240 -15.64 10.48 0.02
CA ALA A 240 -16.08 9.14 0.40
C ALA A 240 -16.59 8.35 -0.82
N ALA A 241 -17.38 8.99 -1.68
CA ALA A 241 -17.89 8.42 -2.92
C ALA A 241 -16.76 7.99 -3.85
N ALA A 242 -15.72 8.82 -4.00
CA ALA A 242 -14.55 8.51 -4.82
C ALA A 242 -13.75 7.31 -4.27
N ALA A 243 -13.56 7.24 -2.94
CA ALA A 243 -12.85 6.15 -2.29
C ALA A 243 -13.61 4.81 -2.43
N VAL A 244 -14.93 4.82 -2.21
CA VAL A 244 -15.78 3.63 -2.37
C VAL A 244 -15.82 3.17 -3.83
N ALA A 245 -15.94 4.11 -4.78
CA ALA A 245 -15.90 3.78 -6.21
C ALA A 245 -14.58 3.10 -6.62
N LEU A 246 -13.44 3.60 -6.13
CA LEU A 246 -12.12 3.01 -6.39
C LEU A 246 -12.01 1.60 -5.81
N LEU A 247 -12.32 1.43 -4.51
CA LEU A 247 -12.25 0.14 -3.80
C LEU A 247 -13.12 -0.93 -4.45
N VAL A 248 -14.38 -0.57 -4.75
CA VAL A 248 -15.34 -1.49 -5.35
C VAL A 248 -14.94 -1.88 -6.76
N SER A 249 -14.41 -0.94 -7.54
CA SER A 249 -13.99 -1.19 -8.91
C SER A 249 -12.72 -2.05 -8.97
N MET A 250 -11.78 -1.91 -8.03
CA MET A 250 -10.61 -2.80 -7.91
C MET A 250 -11.01 -4.26 -7.63
N ALA A 251 -12.10 -4.48 -6.90
CA ALA A 251 -12.59 -5.82 -6.56
C ALA A 251 -13.21 -6.58 -7.76
N THR A 252 -13.49 -5.90 -8.88
CA THR A 252 -14.20 -6.49 -10.04
C THR A 252 -13.35 -7.26 -11.04
N ASN A 253 -12.02 -7.35 -10.89
CA ASN A 253 -11.17 -8.01 -11.88
C ASN A 253 -11.08 -9.55 -11.63
N PRO A 254 -11.83 -10.40 -12.35
CA PRO A 254 -11.92 -11.81 -12.04
C PRO A 254 -11.04 -12.57 -13.03
N ASP A 255 -9.73 -12.58 -12.80
CA ASP A 255 -8.82 -13.50 -13.48
C ASP A 255 -8.10 -14.37 -12.44
N SER A 256 -8.63 -15.56 -12.18
CA SER A 256 -7.77 -16.72 -11.93
C SER A 256 -8.46 -18.05 -12.25
N THR A 257 -7.87 -18.76 -13.20
CA THR A 257 -8.14 -20.15 -13.57
C THR A 257 -7.45 -21.15 -12.62
N HIS A 258 -6.77 -20.69 -11.58
CA HIS A 258 -6.30 -21.51 -10.48
C HIS A 258 -7.30 -21.47 -9.32
N LYS A 259 -7.66 -22.61 -8.75
CA LYS A 259 -8.46 -22.67 -7.52
C LYS A 259 -7.60 -22.10 -6.38
N LEU A 260 -7.72 -20.79 -6.11
CA LEU A 260 -7.15 -20.20 -4.90
C LEU A 260 -7.74 -20.92 -3.68
N THR A 261 -6.89 -21.58 -2.91
CA THR A 261 -7.29 -22.28 -1.68
C THR A 261 -7.29 -21.32 -0.49
N ARG A 262 -7.91 -21.70 0.63
CA ARG A 262 -7.81 -20.93 1.89
C ARG A 262 -6.35 -20.64 2.28
N GLY A 263 -5.42 -21.56 1.97
CA GLY A 263 -3.99 -21.39 2.23
C GLY A 263 -3.37 -20.21 1.49
N HIS A 264 -3.77 -19.91 0.25
CA HIS A 264 -3.23 -18.77 -0.51
C HIS A 264 -3.57 -17.42 0.17
N TRP A 265 -4.79 -17.31 0.70
CA TRP A 265 -5.26 -16.13 1.40
C TRP A 265 -4.62 -15.97 2.78
N LEU A 266 -4.38 -17.08 3.49
CA LEU A 266 -3.67 -17.07 4.77
C LEU A 266 -2.20 -16.65 4.61
N VAL A 267 -1.53 -17.14 3.55
CA VAL A 267 -0.17 -16.70 3.19
C VAL A 267 -0.14 -15.19 2.89
N LEU A 268 -1.09 -14.70 2.07
CA LEU A 268 -1.17 -13.28 1.76
C LEU A 268 -1.44 -12.45 3.01
N ALA A 269 -2.42 -12.85 3.84
CA ALA A 269 -2.75 -12.12 5.07
C ALA A 269 -1.57 -12.06 6.05
N ALA A 270 -0.84 -13.17 6.22
CA ALA A 270 0.34 -13.20 7.05
C ALA A 270 1.45 -12.27 6.54
N ALA A 271 1.73 -12.29 5.23
CA ALA A 271 2.71 -11.39 4.63
C ALA A 271 2.29 -9.92 4.72
N LEU A 272 1.01 -9.60 4.47
CA LEU A 272 0.48 -8.24 4.61
C LEU A 272 0.57 -7.75 6.05
N LEU A 273 0.20 -8.57 7.04
CA LEU A 273 0.29 -8.20 8.45
C LEU A 273 1.76 -8.06 8.90
N GLY A 274 2.63 -8.98 8.51
CA GLY A 274 4.06 -8.92 8.81
C GLY A 274 4.69 -7.63 8.28
N TRP A 275 4.39 -7.27 7.03
CA TRP A 275 4.87 -6.03 6.42
C TRP A 275 4.24 -4.78 7.00
N MET A 276 2.95 -4.82 7.34
CA MET A 276 2.29 -3.69 8.01
C MET A 276 2.93 -3.37 9.35
N PHE A 277 3.21 -4.39 10.16
CA PHE A 277 3.89 -4.18 11.44
C PHE A 277 5.36 -3.80 11.27
N ASP A 278 6.06 -4.31 10.26
CA ASP A 278 7.40 -3.82 9.88
C ASP A 278 7.35 -2.31 9.56
N GLY A 279 6.39 -1.87 8.76
CA GLY A 279 6.21 -0.44 8.47
C GLY A 279 5.90 0.42 9.70
N ALA A 280 5.06 -0.07 10.61
CA ALA A 280 4.77 0.60 11.87
C ALA A 280 6.05 0.73 12.74
N GLU A 281 6.86 -0.34 12.81
CA GLU A 281 8.15 -0.34 13.49
C GLU A 281 9.15 0.67 12.93
N GLN A 282 9.16 0.89 11.61
CA GLN A 282 10.00 1.90 10.98
C GLN A 282 9.51 3.33 11.25
N GLY A 283 8.19 3.53 11.34
CA GLY A 283 7.58 4.84 11.62
C GLY A 283 7.77 5.31 13.07
N LEU A 284 7.86 4.37 14.01
CA LEU A 284 7.75 4.65 15.43
C LEU A 284 8.91 5.51 16.00
N PHE A 285 10.17 5.18 15.65
CA PHE A 285 11.32 5.90 16.19
C PHE A 285 11.41 7.37 15.71
N PRO A 286 11.14 7.71 14.44
CA PRO A 286 10.98 9.10 14.02
C PRO A 286 10.00 9.94 14.85
N MET A 287 8.92 9.33 15.33
CA MET A 287 7.93 10.02 16.16
C MET A 287 8.42 10.23 17.60
N VAL A 288 9.10 9.24 18.17
CA VAL A 288 9.40 9.21 19.61
C VAL A 288 10.88 9.36 19.97
N GLY A 289 11.79 9.35 19.01
CA GLY A 289 13.23 9.27 19.23
C GLY A 289 13.81 10.53 19.89
N ARG A 290 13.38 11.73 19.49
CA ARG A 290 13.80 12.99 20.13
C ARG A 290 13.40 13.03 21.61
N PRO A 291 12.12 12.87 22.00
CA PRO A 291 11.74 12.89 23.41
C PRO A 291 12.36 11.73 24.20
N ALA A 292 12.51 10.54 23.60
CA ALA A 292 13.19 9.42 24.26
C ALA A 292 14.65 9.75 24.60
N ILE A 293 15.43 10.26 23.64
CA ILE A 293 16.84 10.58 23.87
C ILE A 293 16.99 11.75 24.84
N ALA A 294 16.15 12.79 24.72
CA ALA A 294 16.17 13.92 25.65
C ALA A 294 15.96 13.47 27.10
N GLU A 295 14.98 12.60 27.34
CA GLU A 295 14.73 12.06 28.68
C GLU A 295 15.91 11.21 29.19
N LEU A 296 16.48 10.34 28.34
CA LEU A 296 17.58 9.45 28.73
C LEU A 296 18.86 10.20 29.13
N PHE A 297 19.00 11.46 28.71
CA PHE A 297 20.07 12.37 29.15
C PHE A 297 19.65 13.33 30.27
N GLY A 298 18.40 13.25 30.74
CA GLY A 298 17.86 14.15 31.77
C GLY A 298 17.62 15.58 31.26
N TYR A 299 17.43 15.77 29.95
CA TYR A 299 17.16 17.07 29.36
C TYR A 299 15.66 17.41 29.43
N GLY A 300 15.35 18.67 29.77
CA GLY A 300 13.98 19.19 29.78
C GLY A 300 13.41 19.39 28.36
N GLU A 301 12.19 19.94 28.28
CA GLU A 301 11.51 20.15 26.97
C GLU A 301 12.23 21.14 26.04
N ASN A 302 12.97 22.09 26.63
CA ASN A 302 13.73 23.13 25.94
C ASN A 302 15.24 22.96 26.19
N PRO A 303 15.89 22.00 25.52
CA PRO A 303 17.34 21.82 25.62
C PRO A 303 18.12 23.00 25.03
N SER A 304 19.33 23.23 25.54
CA SER A 304 20.27 24.19 24.96
C SER A 304 20.71 23.75 23.55
N PRO A 305 21.25 24.66 22.71
CA PRO A 305 21.73 24.30 21.37
C PRO A 305 22.74 23.14 21.36
N GLU A 306 23.62 23.06 22.37
CA GLU A 306 24.58 21.97 22.53
C GLU A 306 23.89 20.64 22.87
N GLN A 307 22.90 20.68 23.76
CA GLN A 307 22.09 19.51 24.12
C GLN A 307 21.27 19.00 22.93
N GLU A 308 20.69 19.90 22.13
CA GLU A 308 19.94 19.55 20.91
C GLU A 308 20.84 18.88 19.87
N ASN A 309 22.07 19.36 19.69
CA ASN A 309 23.06 18.74 18.81
C ASN A 309 23.41 17.30 19.25
N LEU A 310 23.53 17.06 20.56
CA LEU A 310 23.78 15.73 21.10
C LEU A 310 22.58 14.80 20.90
N ILE A 311 21.35 15.28 21.13
CA ILE A 311 20.12 14.54 20.86
C ILE A 311 20.05 14.13 19.38
N ALA A 312 20.29 15.09 18.47
CA ALA A 312 20.28 14.84 17.04
C ALA A 312 21.35 13.82 16.61
N SER A 313 22.55 13.89 17.19
CA SER A 313 23.62 12.92 16.92
C SER A 313 23.22 11.50 17.33
N TRP A 314 22.73 11.31 18.57
CA TRP A 314 22.25 10.00 19.03
C TRP A 314 21.05 9.49 18.23
N PHE A 315 20.14 10.37 17.81
CA PHE A 315 19.02 10.00 16.94
C PHE A 315 19.53 9.43 15.61
N GLY A 316 20.54 10.09 15.01
CA GLY A 316 21.23 9.61 13.82
C GLY A 316 21.92 8.25 14.03
N ILE A 317 22.64 8.08 15.14
CA ILE A 317 23.33 6.83 15.48
C ILE A 317 22.34 5.66 15.63
N VAL A 318 21.23 5.87 16.35
CA VAL A 318 20.20 4.83 16.54
C VAL A 318 19.55 4.47 15.20
N THR A 319 19.22 5.47 14.37
CA THR A 319 18.63 5.26 13.03
C THR A 319 19.60 4.51 12.11
N ALA A 320 20.88 4.87 12.12
CA ALA A 320 21.89 4.19 11.32
C ALA A 320 22.11 2.75 11.81
N SER A 321 22.18 2.52 13.12
CA SER A 321 22.30 1.19 13.72
C SER A 321 21.12 0.29 13.34
N TYR A 322 19.91 0.84 13.36
CA TYR A 322 18.71 0.17 12.91
C TYR A 322 18.76 -0.22 11.42
N LEU A 323 19.24 0.66 10.53
CA LEU A 323 19.36 0.32 9.11
C LEU A 323 20.42 -0.77 8.85
N VAL A 324 21.51 -0.77 9.61
CA VAL A 324 22.55 -1.81 9.55
C VAL A 324 22.07 -3.14 10.11
N GLY A 325 21.33 -3.13 11.22
CA GLY A 325 20.72 -4.35 11.73
C GLY A 325 19.73 -4.93 10.73
N ALA A 326 18.91 -4.11 10.08
CA ALA A 326 18.07 -4.56 8.97
C ALA A 326 18.87 -5.16 7.79
N ALA A 327 20.00 -4.56 7.41
CA ALA A 327 20.94 -5.12 6.42
C ALA A 327 21.43 -6.52 6.80
N THR A 328 21.92 -6.66 8.04
CA THR A 328 22.44 -7.91 8.58
C THR A 328 21.33 -8.98 8.67
N GLY A 329 20.16 -8.56 9.13
CA GLY A 329 18.97 -9.39 9.31
C GLY A 329 18.45 -10.01 8.03
N GLY A 330 18.43 -9.25 6.94
CA GLY A 330 18.01 -9.75 5.63
C GLY A 330 18.83 -10.95 5.14
N VAL A 331 20.13 -10.96 5.40
CA VAL A 331 21.01 -12.08 5.05
C VAL A 331 20.85 -13.21 6.05
N LEU A 332 20.84 -12.91 7.35
CA LEU A 332 20.75 -13.91 8.44
C LEU A 332 19.45 -14.71 8.38
N PHE A 333 18.30 -14.03 8.32
CA PHE A 333 16.99 -14.67 8.27
C PHE A 333 16.64 -15.17 6.87
N GLY A 334 17.17 -14.55 5.81
CA GLY A 334 17.09 -15.09 4.45
C GLY A 334 17.77 -16.46 4.35
N TRP A 335 18.98 -16.57 4.90
CA TRP A 335 19.71 -17.84 5.06
C TRP A 335 18.91 -18.85 5.87
N LEU A 336 18.34 -18.40 6.99
CA LEU A 336 17.52 -19.27 7.85
C LEU A 336 16.31 -19.79 7.07
N GLY A 337 15.64 -18.94 6.30
CA GLY A 337 14.49 -19.31 5.49
C GLY A 337 14.81 -20.27 4.36
N ASP A 338 15.96 -20.11 3.69
CA ASP A 338 16.41 -21.06 2.68
C ASP A 338 16.77 -22.41 3.31
N ARG A 339 17.28 -22.43 4.55
CA ARG A 339 17.67 -23.66 5.25
C ARG A 339 16.52 -24.43 5.91
N ILE A 340 15.65 -23.75 6.69
CA ILE A 340 14.65 -24.41 7.54
C ILE A 340 13.20 -24.16 7.14
N GLY A 341 12.95 -23.34 6.11
CA GLY A 341 11.62 -23.02 5.58
C GLY A 341 11.23 -21.56 5.80
N ARG A 342 10.39 -21.04 4.89
CA ARG A 342 9.97 -19.62 4.90
C ARG A 342 9.19 -19.31 6.17
N VAL A 343 8.20 -20.13 6.52
CA VAL A 343 7.26 -19.83 7.61
C VAL A 343 7.94 -19.84 8.97
N ARG A 344 8.86 -20.80 9.19
CA ARG A 344 9.62 -20.89 10.45
C ARG A 344 10.56 -19.71 10.63
N ALA A 345 11.31 -19.36 9.59
CA ALA A 345 12.21 -18.21 9.64
C ALA A 345 11.43 -16.89 9.83
N MET A 346 10.28 -16.74 9.17
CA MET A 346 9.38 -15.58 9.27
C MET A 346 8.88 -15.42 10.71
N THR A 347 8.50 -16.53 11.35
CA THR A 347 8.08 -16.54 12.77
C THR A 347 9.19 -16.03 13.69
N PHE A 348 10.44 -16.50 13.53
CA PHE A 348 11.56 -16.04 14.35
C PHE A 348 11.89 -14.57 14.09
N SER A 349 11.85 -14.15 12.83
CA SER A 349 12.10 -12.77 12.41
C SER A 349 11.08 -11.79 13.03
N VAL A 350 9.79 -12.10 12.94
CA VAL A 350 8.73 -11.29 13.56
C VAL A 350 8.84 -11.23 15.08
N PHE A 351 9.12 -12.38 15.69
CA PHE A 351 9.32 -12.46 17.14
C PHE A 351 10.50 -11.59 17.60
N THR A 352 11.63 -11.64 16.87
CA THR A 352 12.82 -10.86 17.19
C THR A 352 12.54 -9.37 17.11
N TYR A 353 11.90 -8.86 16.06
CA TYR A 353 11.66 -7.42 16.01
C TYR A 353 10.68 -6.96 17.09
N ALA A 354 9.55 -7.66 17.27
CA ALA A 354 8.50 -7.21 18.18
C ALA A 354 8.95 -7.16 19.64
N ILE A 355 9.66 -8.19 20.12
CA ILE A 355 10.14 -8.24 21.51
C ILE A 355 11.18 -7.16 21.76
N PHE A 356 12.17 -7.02 20.88
CA PHE A 356 13.26 -6.07 21.09
C PHE A 356 12.81 -4.62 20.91
N THR A 357 11.77 -4.35 20.13
CA THR A 357 11.09 -3.04 20.14
C THR A 357 10.48 -2.76 21.50
N GLY A 358 9.72 -3.70 22.05
CA GLY A 358 9.11 -3.55 23.37
C GLY A 358 10.13 -3.24 24.45
N LEU A 359 11.24 -3.99 24.44
CA LEU A 359 12.34 -3.79 25.40
C LEU A 359 12.96 -2.38 25.31
N CYS A 360 12.83 -1.67 24.18
CA CYS A 360 13.28 -0.27 24.10
C CYS A 360 12.51 0.63 25.09
N GLY A 361 11.24 0.31 25.39
CA GLY A 361 10.46 1.04 26.38
C GLY A 361 11.00 0.89 27.82
N LEU A 362 11.87 -0.08 28.06
CA LEU A 362 12.53 -0.29 29.36
C LEU A 362 13.96 0.28 29.38
N ALA A 363 14.41 0.93 28.31
CA ALA A 363 15.75 1.49 28.23
C ALA A 363 15.95 2.65 29.21
N GLN A 364 17.13 2.69 29.81
CA GLN A 364 17.60 3.69 30.76
C GLN A 364 18.78 4.50 30.23
N ALA A 365 19.37 4.12 29.09
CA ALA A 365 20.41 4.87 28.42
C ALA A 365 20.25 4.85 26.89
N ALA A 366 20.69 5.90 26.20
CA ALA A 366 20.60 6.03 24.74
C ALA A 366 21.27 4.87 23.98
N TRP A 367 22.41 4.37 24.47
CA TRP A 367 23.11 3.24 23.84
C TRP A 367 22.30 1.92 23.92
N GLN A 368 21.50 1.73 24.98
CA GLN A 368 20.62 0.56 25.11
C GLN A 368 19.55 0.58 24.01
N VAL A 369 18.96 1.76 23.75
CA VAL A 369 18.02 1.94 22.62
C VAL A 369 18.70 1.62 21.30
N GLY A 370 19.94 2.08 21.09
CA GLY A 370 20.72 1.77 19.89
C GLY A 370 20.93 0.26 19.67
N VAL A 371 21.36 -0.46 20.70
CA VAL A 371 21.58 -1.92 20.63
C VAL A 371 20.27 -2.68 20.43
N LEU A 372 19.22 -2.34 21.19
CA LEU A 372 17.92 -2.99 21.07
C LEU A 372 17.28 -2.73 19.70
N ARG A 373 17.41 -1.52 19.15
CA ARG A 373 16.95 -1.19 17.80
C ARG A 373 17.73 -1.91 16.72
N PHE A 374 19.05 -2.07 16.90
CA PHE A 374 19.86 -2.92 16.01
C PHE A 374 19.31 -4.36 16.01
N ILE A 375 19.11 -4.97 17.17
CA ILE A 375 18.61 -6.35 17.25
C ILE A 375 17.18 -6.47 16.70
N ALA A 376 16.30 -5.52 17.04
CA ALA A 376 14.94 -5.50 16.52
C ALA A 376 14.95 -5.44 14.99
N SER A 377 15.79 -4.59 14.42
CA SER A 377 15.90 -4.48 12.96
C SER A 377 16.50 -5.71 12.29
N LEU A 378 17.29 -6.55 12.98
CA LEU A 378 17.69 -7.86 12.45
C LEU A 378 16.45 -8.69 12.08
N GLY A 379 15.47 -8.72 12.98
CA GLY A 379 14.19 -9.38 12.73
C GLY A 379 13.50 -8.79 11.51
N MET A 380 13.31 -7.48 11.49
CA MET A 380 12.68 -6.76 10.38
C MET A 380 13.27 -7.07 8.99
N GLY A 381 14.60 -7.01 8.86
CA GLY A 381 15.26 -7.24 7.57
C GLY A 381 14.96 -8.62 6.99
N GLY A 382 14.78 -9.60 7.87
CA GLY A 382 14.39 -10.96 7.53
C GLY A 382 12.97 -11.08 6.98
N GLU A 383 12.01 -10.42 7.61
CA GLU A 383 10.58 -10.50 7.27
C GLU A 383 10.34 -10.06 5.83
N TRP A 384 11.03 -8.99 5.41
CA TRP A 384 10.97 -8.48 4.05
C TRP A 384 11.29 -9.58 3.01
N ALA A 385 12.43 -10.27 3.20
CA ALA A 385 12.91 -11.27 2.26
C ALA A 385 12.04 -12.53 2.24
N LEU A 386 11.59 -12.94 3.43
CA LEU A 386 10.83 -14.18 3.62
C LEU A 386 9.39 -14.04 3.16
N GLY A 387 8.71 -12.95 3.52
CA GLY A 387 7.34 -12.68 3.12
C GLY A 387 7.18 -12.55 1.61
N VAL A 388 8.10 -11.85 0.94
CA VAL A 388 8.09 -11.72 -0.52
C VAL A 388 8.36 -13.05 -1.19
N ALA A 389 9.40 -13.79 -0.76
CA ALA A 389 9.68 -15.10 -1.32
C ALA A 389 8.48 -16.06 -1.18
N LEU A 390 7.85 -16.10 0.00
CA LEU A 390 6.69 -16.96 0.27
C LEU A 390 5.49 -16.61 -0.62
N VAL A 391 5.12 -15.33 -0.70
CA VAL A 391 3.96 -14.92 -1.52
C VAL A 391 4.23 -15.17 -3.00
N MET A 392 5.43 -14.90 -3.51
CA MET A 392 5.75 -15.07 -4.92
C MET A 392 5.87 -16.53 -5.36
N GLU A 393 6.19 -17.42 -4.43
CA GLU A 393 6.24 -18.87 -4.63
C GLU A 393 4.84 -19.50 -4.65
N VAL A 394 3.90 -18.97 -3.84
CA VAL A 394 2.53 -19.48 -3.71
C VAL A 394 1.60 -18.91 -4.77
N TRP A 395 1.76 -17.65 -5.17
CA TRP A 395 0.83 -16.98 -6.07
C TRP A 395 1.15 -17.19 -7.57
N PRO A 396 0.12 -17.30 -8.44
CA PRO A 396 0.30 -17.44 -9.88
C PRO A 396 1.06 -16.27 -10.52
N ASN A 397 1.82 -16.55 -11.60
CA ASN A 397 2.63 -15.54 -12.33
C ASN A 397 1.84 -14.27 -12.70
N ARG A 398 0.57 -14.40 -13.08
CA ARG A 398 -0.26 -13.26 -13.55
C ARG A 398 -0.66 -12.28 -12.45
N SER A 399 -0.76 -12.73 -11.20
CA SER A 399 -1.16 -11.90 -10.06
C SER A 399 0.03 -11.30 -9.32
N ARG A 400 1.27 -11.66 -9.66
CA ARG A 400 2.48 -11.24 -8.93
C ARG A 400 2.64 -9.74 -8.82
N ALA A 401 2.37 -9.01 -9.90
CA ALA A 401 2.41 -7.55 -9.89
C ALA A 401 1.47 -6.97 -8.82
N LEU A 402 0.22 -7.42 -8.77
CA LEU A 402 -0.73 -6.95 -7.76
C LEU A 402 -0.30 -7.37 -6.35
N MET A 403 0.14 -8.62 -6.17
CA MET A 403 0.57 -9.10 -4.85
C MET A 403 1.80 -8.35 -4.33
N ALA A 404 2.78 -8.08 -5.20
CA ALA A 404 3.96 -7.28 -4.86
C ALA A 404 3.57 -5.86 -4.46
N GLY A 405 2.65 -5.24 -5.21
CA GLY A 405 2.11 -3.93 -4.90
C GLY A 405 1.36 -3.89 -3.56
N LEU A 406 0.52 -4.88 -3.27
CA LEU A 406 -0.23 -4.98 -2.00
C LEU A 406 0.70 -5.20 -0.80
N ILE A 407 1.74 -6.02 -0.95
CA ILE A 407 2.77 -6.20 0.09
C ILE A 407 3.50 -4.88 0.35
N GLY A 408 3.95 -4.19 -0.70
CA GLY A 408 4.57 -2.86 -0.58
C GLY A 408 3.65 -1.82 0.08
N ALA A 409 2.36 -1.85 -0.25
CA ALA A 409 1.36 -0.98 0.37
C ALA A 409 1.16 -1.27 1.85
N ALA A 410 1.25 -2.54 2.27
CA ALA A 410 1.05 -2.92 3.67
C ALA A 410 2.05 -2.23 4.60
N ALA A 411 3.34 -2.17 4.24
CA ALA A 411 4.32 -1.43 5.03
C ALA A 411 3.97 0.06 5.17
N ASN A 412 3.49 0.70 4.11
CA ASN A 412 3.09 2.10 4.17
C ASN A 412 1.78 2.30 4.97
N LEU A 413 0.89 1.31 4.99
CA LEU A 413 -0.24 1.28 5.92
C LEU A 413 0.24 1.26 7.38
N GLY A 414 1.33 0.56 7.67
CA GLY A 414 2.00 0.62 8.98
C GLY A 414 2.43 2.02 9.39
N TYR A 415 3.15 2.73 8.50
CA TYR A 415 3.55 4.13 8.72
C TYR A 415 2.35 5.06 8.95
N PHE A 416 1.26 4.84 8.21
CA PHE A 416 0.01 5.60 8.36
C PHE A 416 -0.65 5.35 9.73
N LEU A 417 -0.74 4.08 10.14
CA LEU A 417 -1.30 3.71 11.44
C LEU A 417 -0.45 4.27 12.58
N ASP A 418 0.87 4.26 12.46
CA ASP A 418 1.78 4.85 13.45
C ASP A 418 1.58 6.38 13.57
N SER A 419 1.37 7.10 12.47
CA SER A 419 1.03 8.53 12.53
C SER A 419 -0.30 8.80 13.26
N ILE A 420 -1.31 7.95 13.05
CA ILE A 420 -2.59 8.03 13.79
C ILE A 420 -2.37 7.73 15.27
N LEU A 421 -1.60 6.69 15.59
CA LEU A 421 -1.29 6.31 16.96
C LEU A 421 -0.50 7.41 17.67
N GLY A 422 0.49 8.03 17.02
CA GLY A 422 1.24 9.16 17.56
C GLY A 422 0.33 10.35 17.84
N GLN A 423 -0.50 10.75 16.88
CA GLN A 423 -1.44 11.86 17.05
C GLN A 423 -2.47 11.55 18.15
N GLY A 424 -3.03 10.34 18.17
CA GLY A 424 -4.02 9.90 19.15
C GLY A 424 -3.44 9.76 20.55
N ALA A 425 -2.22 9.25 20.68
CA ALA A 425 -1.51 9.17 21.95
C ALA A 425 -1.31 10.57 22.52
N ILE A 426 -0.70 11.49 21.76
CA ILE A 426 -0.39 12.87 22.21
C ILE A 426 -1.63 13.57 22.80
N HIS A 427 -2.82 13.40 22.19
CA HIS A 427 -4.04 14.05 22.65
C HIS A 427 -4.71 13.36 23.85
N ASN A 428 -4.42 12.07 24.10
CA ASN A 428 -5.14 11.25 25.09
C ASN A 428 -4.23 10.67 26.19
N LEU A 429 -2.96 11.09 26.30
CA LEU A 429 -2.01 10.55 27.30
C LEU A 429 -2.57 10.62 28.73
N GLY A 430 -3.29 11.69 29.09
CA GLY A 430 -3.93 11.81 30.41
C GLY A 430 -5.00 10.74 30.65
N LEU A 431 -5.87 10.49 29.67
CA LEU A 431 -6.89 9.43 29.75
C LEU A 431 -6.26 8.04 29.82
N VAL A 432 -5.17 7.83 29.06
CA VAL A 432 -4.43 6.56 29.08
C VAL A 432 -3.75 6.35 30.43
N ASN A 433 -3.17 7.40 31.02
CA ASN A 433 -2.57 7.35 32.35
C ASN A 433 -3.61 6.94 33.41
N GLU A 434 -4.77 7.59 33.42
CA GLU A 434 -5.88 7.27 34.34
C GLU A 434 -6.39 5.84 34.11
N TRP A 435 -6.53 5.43 32.85
CA TRP A 435 -6.93 4.06 32.53
C TRP A 435 -5.93 3.02 33.04
N LEU A 436 -4.62 3.25 32.88
CA LEU A 436 -3.57 2.34 33.38
C LEU A 436 -3.65 2.19 34.91
N LYS A 437 -3.86 3.30 35.63
CA LYS A 437 -4.07 3.29 37.09
C LYS A 437 -5.32 2.50 37.47
N ASN A 438 -6.42 2.69 36.74
CA ASN A 438 -7.69 1.98 36.97
C ASN A 438 -7.62 0.46 36.69
N VAL A 439 -6.77 0.03 35.76
CA VAL A 439 -6.54 -1.40 35.48
C VAL A 439 -5.58 -2.04 36.52
N GLY A 440 -5.10 -1.27 37.49
CA GLY A 440 -4.30 -1.75 38.62
C GLY A 440 -2.79 -1.59 38.43
N LEU A 441 -2.34 -0.82 37.43
CA LEU A 441 -0.92 -0.48 37.30
C LEU A 441 -0.52 0.51 38.40
N ALA A 442 0.62 0.29 39.04
CA ALA A 442 1.12 1.19 40.07
C ALA A 442 1.27 2.62 39.51
N PRO A 443 0.87 3.68 40.25
CA PRO A 443 0.88 5.06 39.75
C PRO A 443 2.24 5.50 39.21
N ALA A 444 3.33 5.13 39.88
CA ALA A 444 4.69 5.43 39.42
C ALA A 444 4.99 4.85 38.03
N TRP A 445 4.49 3.66 37.71
CA TRP A 445 4.65 3.05 36.40
C TRP A 445 3.73 3.69 35.37
N ALA A 446 2.48 4.00 35.72
CA ALA A 446 1.57 4.71 34.82
C ALA A 446 2.13 6.08 34.42
N ASP A 447 2.65 6.83 35.40
CA ASP A 447 3.25 8.15 35.18
C ASP A 447 4.53 8.04 34.33
N ALA A 448 5.41 7.08 34.63
CA ALA A 448 6.64 6.85 33.84
C ALA A 448 6.36 6.42 32.39
N LEU A 449 5.28 5.66 32.15
CA LEU A 449 4.90 5.21 30.80
C LEU A 449 4.30 6.33 29.95
N THR A 450 3.62 7.29 30.58
CA THR A 450 2.97 8.41 29.88
C THR A 450 3.77 9.71 29.87
N ALA A 451 4.85 9.80 30.66
CA ALA A 451 5.77 10.93 30.66
C ALA A 451 6.46 11.12 29.29
N HIS A 452 6.99 12.33 29.04
CA HIS A 452 7.77 12.66 27.84
C HIS A 452 7.12 12.22 26.52
N ARG A 453 5.84 12.58 26.33
CA ARG A 453 5.00 12.19 25.19
C ARG A 453 4.71 10.68 25.08
N GLY A 454 4.90 9.91 26.14
CA GLY A 454 4.53 8.49 26.21
C GLY A 454 5.38 7.58 25.34
N TRP A 455 6.63 7.94 25.04
CA TRP A 455 7.48 7.17 24.12
C TRP A 455 7.71 5.72 24.58
N ARG A 456 7.79 5.48 25.90
CA ARG A 456 7.93 4.13 26.46
C ARG A 456 6.70 3.27 26.17
N LEU A 457 5.52 3.85 26.35
CA LEU A 457 4.27 3.18 26.03
C LEU A 457 4.18 2.85 24.53
N MET A 458 4.58 3.78 23.66
CA MET A 458 4.60 3.54 22.22
C MET A 458 5.59 2.42 21.84
N MET A 459 6.79 2.41 22.41
CA MET A 459 7.75 1.31 22.21
C MET A 459 7.21 -0.05 22.69
N LEU A 460 6.54 -0.08 23.86
CA LEU A 460 5.91 -1.29 24.39
C LEU A 460 4.76 -1.79 23.50
N ALA A 461 3.98 -0.88 22.90
CA ALA A 461 2.93 -1.25 21.94
C ALA A 461 3.50 -1.99 20.71
N GLY A 462 4.78 -1.75 20.38
CA GLY A 462 5.52 -2.50 19.36
C GLY A 462 5.71 -4.00 19.66
N THR A 463 5.37 -4.48 20.86
CA THR A 463 5.31 -5.93 21.14
C THR A 463 4.09 -6.64 20.58
N ALA A 464 3.02 -5.90 20.23
CA ALA A 464 1.76 -6.49 19.73
C ALA A 464 1.94 -7.48 18.56
N PRO A 465 2.83 -7.26 17.57
CA PRO A 465 3.06 -8.20 16.48
C PRO A 465 3.64 -9.54 16.94
N ALA A 466 4.20 -9.66 18.15
CA ALA A 466 4.65 -10.95 18.67
C ALA A 466 3.51 -11.97 18.73
N LEU A 467 2.25 -11.54 18.94
CA LEU A 467 1.08 -12.42 18.93
C LEU A 467 0.77 -12.97 17.52
N LEU A 468 1.14 -12.23 16.47
CA LEU A 468 0.99 -12.66 15.08
C LEU A 468 1.82 -13.91 14.78
N THR A 469 2.95 -14.10 15.47
CA THR A 469 3.83 -15.28 15.30
C THR A 469 3.09 -16.60 15.56
N LEU A 470 2.18 -16.60 16.54
CA LEU A 470 1.32 -17.75 16.83
C LEU A 470 0.35 -18.04 15.68
N LEU A 471 -0.28 -17.00 15.14
CA LEU A 471 -1.20 -17.12 14.01
C LEU A 471 -0.48 -17.60 12.74
N ILE A 472 0.72 -17.06 12.48
CA ILE A 472 1.57 -17.48 11.36
C ILE A 472 1.86 -18.97 11.47
N ARG A 473 2.33 -19.43 12.65
CA ARG A 473 2.74 -20.81 12.87
C ARG A 473 1.56 -21.80 12.79
N LEU A 474 0.37 -21.39 13.23
CA LEU A 474 -0.81 -22.25 13.26
C LEU A 474 -1.50 -22.37 11.89
N PHE A 475 -1.51 -21.31 11.09
CA PHE A 475 -2.40 -21.23 9.92
C PHE A 475 -1.68 -21.07 8.57
N VAL A 476 -0.42 -20.66 8.53
CA VAL A 476 0.28 -20.38 7.26
C VAL A 476 0.97 -21.65 6.75
N PRO A 477 0.57 -22.18 5.58
CA PRO A 477 1.26 -23.31 4.97
C PRO A 477 2.63 -22.91 4.43
N GLU A 478 3.57 -23.85 4.51
CA GLU A 478 4.90 -23.71 3.91
C GLU A 478 4.86 -23.82 2.37
N SER A 479 5.81 -23.15 1.70
CA SER A 479 5.92 -23.16 0.25
C SER A 479 6.17 -24.56 -0.33
N GLU A 480 5.33 -24.98 -1.28
CA GLU A 480 5.51 -26.24 -2.00
C GLU A 480 6.82 -26.27 -2.81
N ARG A 481 7.22 -25.12 -3.37
CA ARG A 481 8.49 -24.98 -4.11
C ARG A 481 9.68 -25.19 -3.19
N TRP A 482 9.64 -24.64 -1.97
CA TRP A 482 10.69 -24.87 -0.99
C TRP A 482 10.72 -26.32 -0.51
N ARG A 483 9.56 -26.95 -0.27
CA ARG A 483 9.50 -28.39 0.09
C ARG A 483 10.06 -29.28 -1.01
N HIS A 484 9.79 -28.96 -2.27
CA HIS A 484 10.37 -29.66 -3.41
C HIS A 484 11.89 -29.49 -3.43
N GLU A 485 12.41 -28.28 -3.23
CA GLU A 485 13.85 -28.03 -3.12
C GLU A 485 14.51 -28.79 -1.95
N GLN A 486 13.83 -28.84 -0.80
CA GLN A 486 14.25 -29.62 0.35
C GLN A 486 14.33 -31.12 0.03
N SER A 487 13.33 -31.65 -0.67
CA SER A 487 13.31 -33.07 -1.08
C SER A 487 14.44 -33.44 -2.04
N ARG A 488 14.96 -32.47 -2.80
CA ARG A 488 16.13 -32.62 -3.69
C ARG A 488 17.46 -32.46 -2.97
N GLY A 489 17.45 -32.15 -1.67
CA GLY A 489 18.65 -31.92 -0.87
C GLY A 489 19.27 -30.52 -0.99
N GLY A 490 18.68 -29.61 -1.76
CA GLY A 490 19.25 -28.27 -2.02
C GLY A 490 19.45 -27.45 -0.75
N THR A 491 18.57 -27.61 0.24
CA THR A 491 18.66 -26.88 1.52
C THR A 491 19.83 -27.33 2.40
N ALA A 492 20.41 -28.52 2.15
CA ALA A 492 21.52 -29.07 2.94
C ALA A 492 22.87 -28.39 2.67
N HIS A 493 23.01 -27.67 1.56
CA HIS A 493 24.26 -26.97 1.22
C HIS A 493 24.53 -25.73 2.09
N TRP A 494 23.54 -25.25 2.85
CA TRP A 494 23.67 -24.15 3.80
C TRP A 494 24.34 -24.61 5.10
N ALA A 495 25.44 -23.94 5.50
CA ALA A 495 26.18 -24.28 6.72
C ALA A 495 26.21 -23.12 7.73
N THR A 496 26.06 -23.43 9.02
CA THR A 496 26.08 -22.41 10.10
C THR A 496 27.42 -21.67 10.16
N LYS A 497 28.53 -22.36 9.89
CA LYS A 497 29.88 -21.77 9.89
C LYS A 497 30.04 -20.61 8.90
N ASP A 498 29.21 -20.54 7.86
CA ASP A 498 29.29 -19.46 6.87
C ASP A 498 28.74 -18.14 7.41
N LEU A 499 27.94 -18.17 8.48
CA LEU A 499 27.45 -16.97 9.16
C LEU A 499 28.57 -16.17 9.84
N LEU A 500 29.76 -16.76 10.04
CA LEU A 500 30.94 -16.02 10.45
C LEU A 500 31.26 -14.88 9.45
N GLY A 501 31.00 -15.11 8.16
CA GLY A 501 31.10 -14.07 7.13
C GLY A 501 30.12 -12.93 7.37
N VAL A 502 28.88 -13.22 7.80
CA VAL A 502 27.87 -12.19 8.12
C VAL A 502 28.29 -11.38 9.34
N LEU A 503 28.82 -12.05 10.37
CA LEU A 503 29.33 -11.38 11.58
C LEU A 503 30.50 -10.44 11.26
N ILE A 504 31.49 -10.91 10.50
CA ILE A 504 32.61 -10.07 10.05
C ILE A 504 32.10 -8.93 9.14
N GLY A 505 31.19 -9.24 8.22
CA GLY A 505 30.58 -8.29 7.31
C GLY A 505 29.88 -7.15 8.04
N SER A 506 29.25 -7.42 9.20
CA SER A 506 28.56 -6.42 10.01
C SER A 506 29.50 -5.41 10.68
N LEU A 507 30.79 -5.74 10.83
CA LEU A 507 31.81 -4.83 11.37
C LEU A 507 32.08 -3.65 10.42
N GLY A 508 31.95 -3.86 9.10
CA GLY A 508 32.15 -2.81 8.09
C GLY A 508 31.17 -1.63 8.26
N PRO A 509 29.85 -1.88 8.25
CA PRO A 509 28.86 -0.84 8.54
C PRO A 509 28.97 -0.27 9.96
N GLY A 510 29.39 -1.06 10.95
CA GLY A 510 29.70 -0.57 12.30
C GLY A 510 30.81 0.48 12.28
N LEU A 511 31.92 0.23 11.57
CA LEU A 511 32.98 1.21 11.34
C LEU A 511 32.44 2.46 10.64
N MET A 512 31.61 2.30 9.61
CA MET A 512 31.00 3.41 8.89
C MET A 512 30.20 4.32 9.83
N ILE A 513 29.36 3.76 10.71
CA ILE A 513 28.62 4.55 11.70
C ILE A 513 29.57 5.35 12.59
N VAL A 514 30.63 4.73 13.12
CA VAL A 514 31.61 5.42 13.99
C VAL A 514 32.29 6.59 13.26
N LEU A 515 32.69 6.39 12.01
CA LEU A 515 33.34 7.43 11.20
C LEU A 515 32.42 8.63 10.90
N TRP A 516 31.14 8.36 10.71
CA TRP A 516 30.13 9.36 10.36
C TRP A 516 29.47 10.02 11.59
N ALA A 517 29.53 9.39 12.75
CA ALA A 517 28.94 9.89 14.00
C ALA A 517 29.78 10.98 14.70
N SER A 518 31.08 11.06 14.40
CA SER A 518 32.00 12.02 15.04
C SER A 518 32.78 12.83 13.99
N ASP A 519 33.02 14.11 14.30
CA ASP A 519 33.86 14.98 13.49
C ASP A 519 35.36 14.68 13.63
N GLN A 520 35.76 13.98 14.71
CA GLN A 520 37.15 13.56 14.94
C GLN A 520 37.70 12.67 13.80
N PHE A 521 36.82 11.93 13.12
CA PHE A 521 37.19 11.00 12.06
C PHE A 521 36.89 11.52 10.65
N ALA A 522 36.67 12.83 10.48
CA ALA A 522 36.27 13.41 9.20
C ALA A 522 37.18 13.02 8.03
N ALA A 523 38.51 13.00 8.23
CA ALA A 523 39.48 12.60 7.21
C ALA A 523 39.34 11.13 6.76
N TRP A 524 38.82 10.26 7.63
CA TRP A 524 38.69 8.83 7.37
C TRP A 524 37.30 8.42 6.85
N ARG A 525 36.33 9.35 6.79
CA ARG A 525 34.95 9.06 6.37
C ARG A 525 34.88 8.36 5.01
N ILE A 526 35.53 8.91 3.99
CA ILE A 526 35.51 8.35 2.63
C ILE A 526 36.29 7.02 2.55
N PRO A 527 37.61 6.96 2.87
CA PRO A 527 38.37 5.72 2.73
C PRO A 527 37.84 4.60 3.63
N GLY A 528 37.43 4.93 4.85
CA GLY A 528 36.83 3.97 5.77
C GLY A 528 35.43 3.53 5.35
N THR A 529 34.65 4.37 4.66
CA THR A 529 33.38 3.95 4.03
C THR A 529 33.61 2.95 2.91
N LEU A 530 34.60 3.20 2.04
CA LEU A 530 34.94 2.27 0.97
C LEU A 530 35.42 0.93 1.52
N PHE A 531 36.27 0.96 2.55
CA PHE A 531 36.73 -0.24 3.24
C PHE A 531 35.57 -0.97 3.94
N GLY A 532 34.73 -0.27 4.68
CA GLY A 532 33.56 -0.83 5.36
C GLY A 532 32.56 -1.46 4.40
N LEU A 533 32.32 -0.83 3.24
CA LEU A 533 31.50 -1.40 2.16
C LEU A 533 32.13 -2.66 1.57
N ALA A 534 33.44 -2.67 1.33
CA ALA A 534 34.14 -3.87 0.84
C ALA A 534 34.01 -5.04 1.83
N VAL A 535 34.21 -4.79 3.12
CA VAL A 535 34.01 -5.78 4.20
C VAL A 535 32.57 -6.27 4.22
N ALA A 536 31.59 -5.37 4.12
CA ALA A 536 30.18 -5.72 4.09
C ALA A 536 29.82 -6.59 2.88
N ILE A 537 30.26 -6.20 1.68
CA ILE A 537 29.99 -6.95 0.43
C ILE A 537 30.56 -8.36 0.52
N VAL A 538 31.84 -8.49 0.91
CA VAL A 538 32.51 -9.78 1.02
C VAL A 538 31.86 -10.63 2.11
N GLY A 539 31.64 -10.07 3.30
CA GLY A 539 31.09 -10.79 4.44
C GLY A 539 29.65 -11.26 4.20
N TYR A 540 28.77 -10.38 3.73
CA TYR A 540 27.35 -10.72 3.51
C TYR A 540 27.12 -11.60 2.29
N SER A 541 27.99 -11.55 1.27
CA SER A 541 27.90 -12.47 0.13
C SER A 541 28.51 -13.84 0.43
N TYR A 542 29.36 -13.95 1.45
CA TYR A 542 30.09 -15.18 1.78
C TYR A 542 29.20 -16.43 1.95
N PRO A 543 28.06 -16.40 2.67
CA PRO A 543 27.18 -17.56 2.77
C PRO A 543 26.67 -18.03 1.41
N VAL A 544 26.26 -17.10 0.55
CA VAL A 544 25.73 -17.41 -0.79
C VAL A 544 26.84 -17.99 -1.67
N VAL A 545 28.04 -17.41 -1.64
CA VAL A 545 29.21 -17.91 -2.40
C VAL A 545 29.54 -19.35 -2.00
N ARG A 546 29.59 -19.62 -0.68
CA ARG A 546 29.89 -20.97 -0.16
C ARG A 546 28.81 -21.98 -0.49
N TYR A 547 27.54 -21.58 -0.40
CA TYR A 547 26.42 -22.40 -0.83
C TYR A 547 26.56 -22.80 -2.32
N LEU A 548 26.78 -21.81 -3.20
CA LEU A 548 26.89 -22.04 -4.64
C LEU A 548 28.08 -22.94 -4.99
N GLN A 549 29.21 -22.80 -4.29
CA GLN A 549 30.38 -23.67 -4.47
C GLN A 549 30.07 -25.14 -4.11
N ARG A 550 29.38 -25.38 -2.99
CA ARG A 550 29.01 -26.74 -2.55
C ARG A 550 27.99 -27.37 -3.49
N GLU A 551 27.01 -26.59 -3.94
CA GLU A 551 26.00 -27.07 -4.86
C GLU A 551 26.59 -27.39 -6.24
N ALA A 552 27.51 -26.55 -6.76
CA ALA A 552 28.21 -26.83 -8.00
C ALA A 552 29.05 -28.12 -7.91
N ALA A 553 29.73 -28.34 -6.78
CA ALA A 553 30.48 -29.57 -6.52
C ALA A 553 29.58 -30.82 -6.45
N PHE A 554 28.33 -30.69 -5.98
CA PHE A 554 27.39 -31.80 -5.86
C PHE A 554 26.62 -32.10 -7.16
N SER A 555 26.14 -31.06 -7.85
CA SER A 555 25.20 -31.17 -8.98
C SER A 555 25.86 -31.07 -10.36
N GLY A 556 27.15 -30.72 -10.43
CA GLY A 556 27.85 -30.46 -11.69
C GLY A 556 27.42 -29.16 -12.40
N ARG A 557 26.63 -28.29 -11.73
CA ARG A 557 26.22 -26.99 -12.28
C ARG A 557 27.43 -26.12 -12.62
N ALA A 558 27.37 -25.43 -13.76
CA ALA A 558 28.48 -24.64 -14.27
C ALA A 558 28.82 -23.47 -13.35
N ALA A 559 30.13 -23.23 -13.12
CA ALA A 559 30.63 -22.07 -12.36
C ALA A 559 30.13 -20.72 -12.92
N ALA A 560 29.76 -20.68 -14.20
CA ALA A 560 29.14 -19.54 -14.85
C ALA A 560 27.78 -19.14 -14.22
N GLU A 561 26.94 -20.11 -13.83
CA GLU A 561 25.63 -19.84 -13.20
C GLU A 561 25.80 -19.22 -11.81
N ALA A 562 26.80 -19.70 -11.04
CA ALA A 562 27.13 -19.14 -9.74
C ALA A 562 27.59 -17.68 -9.86
N LYS A 563 28.50 -17.41 -10.81
CA LYS A 563 28.97 -16.04 -11.10
C LYS A 563 27.82 -15.13 -11.54
N GLN A 564 26.89 -15.63 -12.36
CA GLN A 564 25.72 -14.87 -12.79
C GLN A 564 24.78 -14.56 -11.61
N THR A 565 24.57 -15.51 -10.70
CA THR A 565 23.74 -15.33 -9.51
C THR A 565 24.30 -14.24 -8.59
N ILE A 566 25.61 -14.26 -8.34
CA ILE A 566 26.30 -13.23 -7.54
C ILE A 566 26.21 -11.87 -8.24
N GLY A 567 26.45 -11.81 -9.55
CA GLY A 567 26.34 -10.57 -10.32
C GLY A 567 24.94 -9.94 -10.24
N ARG A 568 23.87 -10.76 -10.35
CA ARG A 568 22.48 -10.31 -10.17
C ARG A 568 22.22 -9.84 -8.74
N MET A 569 22.81 -10.50 -7.75
CA MET A 569 22.67 -10.14 -6.33
C MET A 569 23.29 -8.77 -6.02
N LEU A 570 24.50 -8.49 -6.56
CA LEU A 570 25.16 -7.19 -6.41
C LEU A 570 24.42 -6.08 -7.17
N LEU A 571 23.90 -6.37 -8.36
CA LEU A 571 23.11 -5.41 -9.12
C LEU A 571 21.78 -5.09 -8.43
N ALA A 572 21.11 -6.10 -7.86
CA ALA A 572 19.94 -5.91 -7.02
C ALA A 572 20.23 -4.98 -5.83
N ALA A 573 21.36 -5.22 -5.14
CA ALA A 573 21.83 -4.37 -4.05
C ALA A 573 22.08 -2.92 -4.47
N ALA A 574 22.66 -2.69 -5.65
CA ALA A 574 22.88 -1.34 -6.17
C ALA A 574 21.56 -0.62 -6.52
N LEU A 575 20.61 -1.32 -7.15
CA LEU A 575 19.29 -0.77 -7.49
C LEU A 575 18.45 -0.46 -6.24
N ALA A 576 18.40 -1.38 -5.28
CA ALA A 576 17.71 -1.15 -4.02
C ALA A 576 18.42 -0.05 -3.20
N GLY A 577 19.75 -0.05 -3.17
CA GLY A 577 20.55 0.98 -2.50
C GLY A 577 20.31 2.37 -3.03
N THR A 578 20.14 2.53 -4.35
CA THR A 578 19.78 3.82 -4.94
C THR A 578 18.40 4.29 -4.46
N ALA A 579 17.40 3.39 -4.49
CA ALA A 579 16.04 3.70 -4.05
C ALA A 579 15.96 4.03 -2.55
N LEU A 580 16.64 3.23 -1.73
CA LEU A 580 16.69 3.39 -0.27
C LEU A 580 17.46 4.65 0.12
N LEU A 581 18.62 4.92 -0.49
CA LEU A 581 19.38 6.13 -0.20
C LEU A 581 18.55 7.37 -0.53
N GLY A 582 17.92 7.45 -1.71
CA GLY A 582 17.07 8.59 -2.05
C GLY A 582 15.86 8.76 -1.10
N THR A 583 15.28 7.65 -0.63
CA THR A 583 14.16 7.70 0.31
C THR A 583 14.62 8.19 1.70
N TRP A 584 15.65 7.56 2.27
CA TRP A 584 16.09 7.83 3.65
C TRP A 584 16.93 9.10 3.78
N ALA A 585 17.65 9.49 2.74
CA ALA A 585 18.45 10.72 2.73
C ALA A 585 17.64 11.96 2.32
N SER A 586 16.48 11.80 1.66
CA SER A 586 15.68 12.95 1.20
C SER A 586 14.22 12.87 1.67
N ALA A 587 13.48 11.84 1.30
CA ALA A 587 12.03 11.78 1.56
C ALA A 587 11.69 11.71 3.06
N GLN A 588 12.43 10.92 3.84
CA GLN A 588 12.20 10.74 5.28
C GLN A 588 12.48 12.00 6.12
N TRP A 589 13.10 13.02 5.55
CA TRP A 589 13.32 14.31 6.21
C TRP A 589 12.13 15.26 6.09
N ALA A 590 11.11 14.93 5.29
CA ALA A 590 9.95 15.78 5.05
C ALA A 590 9.15 16.10 6.34
N PRO A 591 8.88 15.14 7.26
CA PRO A 591 8.21 15.45 8.52
C PRO A 591 9.03 16.41 9.40
N THR A 592 10.34 16.20 9.52
CA THR A 592 11.22 17.10 10.29
C THR A 592 11.28 18.50 9.66
N TRP A 593 11.28 18.57 8.33
CA TRP A 593 11.19 19.85 7.63
C TRP A 593 9.86 20.55 7.87
N ALA A 594 8.75 19.81 7.87
CA ALA A 594 7.42 20.33 8.19
C ALA A 594 7.34 20.89 9.62
N ASP A 595 7.97 20.21 10.58
CA ASP A 595 8.09 20.69 11.97
C ASP A 595 8.82 22.03 12.04
N LYS A 596 9.90 22.19 11.27
CA LYS A 596 10.64 23.46 11.21
C LYS A 596 9.82 24.56 10.51
N LEU A 597 9.17 24.25 9.39
CA LEU A 597 8.33 25.21 8.64
C LEU A 597 7.09 25.65 9.41
N SER A 598 6.56 24.79 10.29
CA SER A 598 5.37 25.07 11.08
C SER A 598 5.68 25.70 12.44
N ASN A 599 6.94 26.05 12.73
CA ASN A 599 7.38 26.50 14.07
C ASN A 599 6.99 25.52 15.19
N GLN A 600 7.17 24.21 14.93
CA GLN A 600 6.90 23.11 15.86
C GLN A 600 5.44 23.01 16.34
N LEU A 601 4.50 23.36 15.46
CA LEU A 601 3.07 23.16 15.73
C LEU A 601 2.79 21.66 15.99
N PRO A 602 2.07 21.32 17.07
CA PRO A 602 1.68 19.93 17.35
C PRO A 602 0.91 19.32 16.17
N GLY A 603 1.33 18.14 15.70
CA GLY A 603 0.67 17.41 14.61
C GLY A 603 1.25 17.62 13.21
N ALA A 604 2.18 18.57 13.00
CA ALA A 604 2.72 18.84 11.66
C ALA A 604 3.52 17.65 11.07
N LYS A 605 4.30 16.95 11.91
CA LYS A 605 5.03 15.73 11.51
C LYS A 605 4.08 14.62 11.13
N GLU A 606 3.10 14.39 11.99
CA GLU A 606 2.10 13.33 11.89
C GLU A 606 1.26 13.53 10.63
N GLN A 607 0.81 14.75 10.34
CA GLN A 607 0.09 15.08 9.12
C GLN A 607 0.96 14.85 7.88
N THR A 608 2.19 15.32 7.88
CA THR A 608 3.11 15.16 6.74
C THR A 608 3.38 13.69 6.44
N GLN A 609 3.63 12.89 7.47
CA GLN A 609 3.83 11.44 7.34
C GLN A 609 2.56 10.74 6.88
N MET A 610 1.39 11.14 7.40
CA MET A 610 0.10 10.59 6.97
C MET A 610 -0.13 10.80 5.47
N TRP A 611 0.06 12.03 4.97
CA TRP A 611 -0.11 12.33 3.54
C TRP A 611 0.91 11.61 2.66
N SER A 612 2.17 11.56 3.09
CA SER A 612 3.22 10.79 2.41
C SER A 612 2.88 9.29 2.36
N ALA A 613 2.41 8.70 3.46
CA ALA A 613 2.03 7.30 3.55
C ALA A 613 0.83 6.95 2.65
N ILE A 614 -0.18 7.81 2.56
CA ILE A 614 -1.30 7.64 1.62
C ILE A 614 -0.77 7.63 0.18
N GLY A 615 0.12 8.57 -0.15
CA GLY A 615 0.80 8.60 -1.46
C GLY A 615 1.55 7.30 -1.73
N ALA A 616 2.30 6.82 -0.73
CA ALA A 616 3.10 5.61 -0.82
C ALA A 616 2.28 4.33 -1.02
N ILE A 617 1.12 4.21 -0.36
CA ILE A 617 0.17 3.10 -0.59
C ILE A 617 -0.27 3.07 -2.04
N VAL A 618 -0.64 4.22 -2.61
CA VAL A 618 -1.04 4.33 -4.02
C VAL A 618 0.13 4.05 -4.95
N GLY A 619 1.30 4.62 -4.65
CA GLY A 619 2.52 4.49 -5.44
C GLY A 619 3.01 3.05 -5.54
N THR A 620 3.13 2.34 -4.42
CA THR A 620 3.58 0.94 -4.39
C THR A 620 2.69 0.01 -5.23
N ILE A 621 1.37 0.14 -5.13
CA ILE A 621 0.43 -0.62 -5.98
C ILE A 621 0.61 -0.24 -7.44
N SER A 622 0.64 1.06 -7.73
CA SER A 622 0.75 1.58 -9.10
C SER A 622 2.03 1.14 -9.79
N ALA A 623 3.17 1.24 -9.10
CA ALA A 623 4.48 0.87 -9.64
C ALA A 623 4.58 -0.62 -9.97
N ALA A 624 4.02 -1.49 -9.13
CA ALA A 624 4.02 -2.92 -9.40
C ALA A 624 3.12 -3.26 -10.61
N LEU A 625 1.95 -2.62 -10.73
CA LEU A 625 1.05 -2.78 -11.88
C LEU A 625 1.67 -2.25 -13.18
N VAL A 626 2.25 -1.05 -13.15
CA VAL A 626 2.97 -0.45 -14.27
C VAL A 626 4.16 -1.33 -14.68
N GLY A 627 4.90 -1.89 -13.72
CA GLY A 627 5.96 -2.88 -13.97
C GLY A 627 5.46 -4.16 -14.64
N GLY A 628 4.19 -4.52 -14.40
CA GLY A 628 3.49 -5.58 -15.11
C GLY A 628 3.10 -5.22 -16.54
N TRP A 629 2.97 -3.94 -16.89
CA TRP A 629 2.54 -3.46 -18.21
C TRP A 629 3.70 -3.00 -19.10
N LEU A 630 4.56 -2.12 -18.61
CA LEU A 630 5.64 -1.46 -19.36
C LEU A 630 6.99 -2.21 -19.29
N GLY A 631 7.10 -3.24 -18.45
CA GLY A 631 8.36 -3.94 -18.18
C GLY A 631 9.13 -3.35 -17.00
N ARG A 632 10.18 -4.06 -16.56
CA ARG A 632 10.88 -3.74 -15.29
C ARG A 632 11.78 -2.52 -15.45
N ARG A 633 12.52 -2.46 -16.56
CA ARG A 633 13.52 -1.41 -16.81
C ARG A 633 12.90 -0.02 -16.94
N ILE A 634 11.92 0.09 -17.84
CA ILE A 634 11.24 1.37 -18.12
C ILE A 634 10.53 1.88 -16.87
N THR A 635 9.86 0.99 -16.13
CA THR A 635 9.17 1.37 -14.90
C THR A 635 10.14 1.96 -13.88
N TYR A 636 11.27 1.29 -13.60
CA TYR A 636 12.25 1.80 -12.65
C TYR A 636 12.87 3.14 -13.11
N ALA A 637 13.14 3.32 -14.40
CA ALA A 637 13.59 4.60 -14.95
C ALA A 637 12.58 5.74 -14.71
N LEU A 638 11.28 5.48 -14.93
CA LEU A 638 10.22 6.44 -14.64
C LEU A 638 10.13 6.76 -13.14
N LEU A 639 10.34 5.77 -12.26
CA LEU A 639 10.38 5.99 -10.82
C LEU A 639 11.54 6.90 -10.41
N CYS A 640 12.73 6.72 -10.99
CA CYS A 640 13.88 7.60 -10.74
C CYS A 640 13.59 9.06 -11.13
N VAL A 641 13.10 9.29 -12.35
CA VAL A 641 12.81 10.64 -12.86
C VAL A 641 11.71 11.31 -12.05
N SER A 642 10.61 10.61 -11.77
CA SER A 642 9.51 11.16 -10.98
C SER A 642 9.89 11.41 -9.52
N SER A 643 10.78 10.59 -8.93
CA SER A 643 11.28 10.81 -7.57
C SER A 643 12.12 12.09 -7.48
N ILE A 644 13.04 12.33 -8.42
CA ILE A 644 13.82 13.58 -8.47
C ILE A 644 12.88 14.78 -8.59
N ALA A 645 11.95 14.75 -9.57
CA ALA A 645 11.02 15.85 -9.80
C ALA A 645 10.15 16.13 -8.57
N SER A 646 9.63 15.10 -7.90
CA SER A 646 8.79 15.24 -6.72
C SER A 646 9.54 15.83 -5.52
N LEU A 647 10.79 15.41 -5.29
CA LEU A 647 11.61 15.89 -4.17
C LEU A 647 12.07 17.33 -4.40
N VAL A 648 12.51 17.67 -5.62
CA VAL A 648 12.81 19.05 -6.02
C VAL A 648 11.58 19.93 -5.79
N TRP A 649 10.40 19.47 -6.22
CA TRP A 649 9.17 20.22 -6.05
C TRP A 649 8.81 20.45 -4.58
N LEU A 650 8.82 19.41 -3.74
CA LEU A 650 8.53 19.52 -2.31
C LEU A 650 9.48 20.52 -1.63
N TYR A 651 10.79 20.34 -1.81
CA TYR A 651 11.77 21.06 -1.04
C TYR A 651 12.03 22.49 -1.55
N GLN A 652 12.14 22.70 -2.87
CA GLN A 652 12.52 23.99 -3.43
C GLN A 652 11.32 24.91 -3.68
N PHE A 653 10.11 24.37 -3.87
CA PHE A 653 8.94 25.15 -4.33
C PHE A 653 7.77 25.19 -3.32
N ASN A 654 7.95 24.66 -2.11
CA ASN A 654 6.93 24.72 -1.05
C ASN A 654 7.54 25.22 0.28
N PRO A 655 7.86 26.53 0.39
CA PRO A 655 8.55 27.09 1.56
C PRO A 655 7.63 27.34 2.77
N VAL A 656 6.34 27.03 2.69
CA VAL A 656 5.37 27.27 3.77
C VAL A 656 4.59 25.99 4.04
N PHE A 657 4.44 25.64 5.32
CA PHE A 657 3.61 24.52 5.74
C PHE A 657 2.12 24.81 5.51
N GLY A 658 1.41 23.90 4.84
CA GLY A 658 -0.01 24.04 4.52
C GLY A 658 -0.50 23.00 3.51
N PRO A 659 -1.72 23.13 2.97
CA PRO A 659 -2.33 22.12 2.09
C PRO A 659 -1.48 21.78 0.85
N ARG A 660 -0.81 22.77 0.27
CA ARG A 660 0.07 22.58 -0.90
C ARG A 660 1.32 21.76 -0.54
N PHE A 661 1.93 22.01 0.62
CA PHE A 661 3.05 21.23 1.14
C PHE A 661 2.64 19.78 1.44
N LEU A 662 1.46 19.58 2.04
CA LEU A 662 0.92 18.24 2.33
C LEU A 662 0.64 17.46 1.05
N PHE A 663 0.11 18.13 0.01
CA PHE A 663 -0.07 17.51 -1.30
C PHE A 663 1.26 17.17 -1.98
N ALA A 664 2.25 18.06 -1.90
CA ALA A 664 3.61 17.75 -2.37
C ALA A 664 4.21 16.55 -1.61
N SER A 665 3.95 16.44 -0.30
CA SER A 665 4.37 15.29 0.51
C SER A 665 3.70 14.00 0.06
N PHE A 666 2.41 14.05 -0.28
CA PHE A 666 1.70 12.93 -0.91
C PHE A 666 2.36 12.50 -2.23
N VAL A 667 2.71 13.46 -3.10
CA VAL A 667 3.37 13.16 -4.38
C VAL A 667 4.76 12.56 -4.17
N VAL A 668 5.54 13.07 -3.21
CA VAL A 668 6.82 12.47 -2.82
C VAL A 668 6.65 11.04 -2.31
N GLY A 669 5.65 10.78 -1.47
CA GLY A 669 5.33 9.42 -1.01
C GLY A 669 4.95 8.52 -2.19
N LEU A 670 4.12 9.01 -3.11
CA LEU A 670 3.72 8.28 -4.32
C LEU A 670 4.93 7.92 -5.19
N CYS A 671 5.85 8.84 -5.43
CA CYS A 671 6.99 8.61 -6.31
C CYS A 671 8.12 7.81 -5.64
N THR A 672 8.53 8.20 -4.44
CA THR A 672 9.72 7.62 -3.79
C THR A 672 9.42 6.27 -3.13
N ALA A 673 8.21 6.05 -2.60
CA ALA A 673 7.87 4.75 -2.03
C ALA A 673 7.45 3.73 -3.09
N SER A 674 7.17 4.14 -4.32
CA SER A 674 6.84 3.23 -5.44
C SER A 674 7.88 2.13 -5.65
N PHE A 675 9.15 2.38 -5.33
CA PHE A 675 10.21 1.36 -5.38
C PHE A 675 9.91 0.15 -4.47
N TYR A 676 9.22 0.34 -3.34
CA TYR A 676 8.83 -0.76 -2.44
C TYR A 676 7.70 -1.63 -2.99
N GLY A 677 7.03 -1.23 -4.08
CA GLY A 677 6.13 -2.11 -4.84
C GLY A 677 6.84 -2.80 -6.01
N TRP A 678 7.81 -2.10 -6.62
CA TRP A 678 8.59 -2.63 -7.74
C TRP A 678 9.64 -3.66 -7.30
N LEU A 679 10.33 -3.45 -6.18
CA LEU A 679 11.38 -4.34 -5.67
C LEU A 679 10.84 -5.74 -5.31
N PRO A 680 9.71 -5.89 -4.60
CA PRO A 680 9.07 -7.19 -4.37
C PRO A 680 8.59 -7.90 -5.64
N LEU A 681 8.34 -7.16 -6.71
CA LEU A 681 8.02 -7.74 -8.01
C LEU A 681 9.29 -8.26 -8.70
N TYR A 682 10.37 -7.46 -8.71
CA TYR A 682 11.54 -7.72 -9.52
C TYR A 682 12.56 -8.67 -8.89
N LEU A 683 12.89 -8.48 -7.61
CA LEU A 683 13.95 -9.26 -6.94
C LEU A 683 13.69 -10.78 -6.96
N PRO A 684 12.46 -11.27 -6.78
CA PRO A 684 12.17 -12.70 -6.87
C PRO A 684 12.39 -13.31 -8.24
N GLU A 685 12.24 -12.52 -9.30
CA GLU A 685 12.41 -12.97 -10.68
C GLU A 685 13.89 -13.18 -11.06
N LEU A 686 14.83 -12.72 -10.22
CA LEU A 686 16.27 -12.85 -10.46
C LEU A 686 16.86 -14.17 -9.95
N PHE A 687 16.23 -14.80 -8.94
CA PHE A 687 16.83 -15.87 -8.14
C PHE A 687 15.98 -17.14 -8.08
N ARG A 688 16.67 -18.29 -8.15
CA ARG A 688 16.08 -19.62 -7.96
C ARG A 688 15.71 -19.89 -6.51
N THR A 689 14.78 -20.82 -6.29
CA THR A 689 14.16 -21.09 -4.98
C THR A 689 15.17 -21.36 -3.87
N GLY A 690 16.22 -22.14 -4.10
CA GLY A 690 17.19 -22.54 -3.06
C GLY A 690 18.06 -21.42 -2.47
N VAL A 691 18.20 -20.29 -3.16
CA VAL A 691 18.93 -19.10 -2.69
C VAL A 691 18.08 -17.83 -2.67
N ARG A 692 16.78 -17.99 -2.93
CA ARG A 692 15.90 -16.86 -3.24
C ARG A 692 15.80 -15.91 -2.06
N ALA A 693 15.53 -16.41 -0.86
CA ALA A 693 15.33 -15.55 0.30
C ALA A 693 16.64 -14.84 0.68
N THR A 694 17.77 -15.54 0.68
CA THR A 694 19.08 -14.94 1.00
C THR A 694 19.51 -13.89 -0.02
N CYS A 695 19.42 -14.19 -1.32
CA CYS A 695 19.84 -13.26 -2.37
C CYS A 695 18.92 -12.03 -2.45
N GLN A 696 17.61 -12.19 -2.24
CA GLN A 696 16.69 -11.06 -2.13
C GLN A 696 16.95 -10.26 -0.86
N GLY A 697 17.17 -10.94 0.28
CA GLY A 697 17.47 -10.31 1.55
C GLY A 697 18.74 -9.47 1.48
N PHE A 698 19.79 -9.98 0.85
CA PHE A 698 20.98 -9.20 0.48
C PHE A 698 20.61 -8.07 -0.48
N GLY A 699 19.98 -8.38 -1.61
CA GLY A 699 19.70 -7.42 -2.68
C GLY A 699 18.85 -6.23 -2.24
N PHE A 700 17.91 -6.41 -1.31
CA PHE A 700 17.15 -5.30 -0.75
C PHE A 700 17.86 -4.64 0.43
N ASN A 701 18.23 -5.43 1.44
CA ASN A 701 18.68 -4.87 2.71
C ASN A 701 20.13 -4.36 2.66
N PHE A 702 20.98 -4.81 1.73
CA PHE A 702 22.31 -4.21 1.54
C PHE A 702 22.22 -2.72 1.22
N GLY A 703 21.18 -2.31 0.49
CA GLY A 703 20.92 -0.89 0.24
C GLY A 703 20.64 -0.06 1.49
N ARG A 704 20.21 -0.69 2.60
CA ARG A 704 20.02 0.00 3.89
C ARG A 704 21.35 0.43 4.53
N ILE A 705 22.47 -0.22 4.21
CA ILE A 705 23.82 0.25 4.63
C ILE A 705 24.13 1.61 4.01
N LEU A 706 23.86 1.76 2.70
CA LEU A 706 24.06 3.02 2.00
C LEU A 706 23.09 4.11 2.50
N ALA A 707 21.84 3.74 2.77
CA ALA A 707 20.85 4.62 3.37
C ALA A 707 21.26 5.11 4.77
N ALA A 708 21.90 4.26 5.60
CA ALA A 708 22.38 4.63 6.92
C ALA A 708 23.40 5.77 6.86
N ILE A 709 24.35 5.69 5.92
CA ILE A 709 25.30 6.78 5.68
C ILE A 709 24.60 7.98 5.07
N GLY A 710 23.70 7.78 4.10
CA GLY A 710 22.96 8.86 3.46
C GLY A 710 22.19 9.71 4.46
N ALA A 711 21.54 9.08 5.44
CA ALA A 711 20.84 9.78 6.52
C ALA A 711 21.81 10.65 7.36
N LEU A 712 22.94 10.09 7.79
CA LEU A 712 23.97 10.84 8.54
C LEU A 712 24.57 11.98 7.70
N GLN A 713 24.85 11.73 6.42
CA GLN A 713 25.43 12.72 5.51
C GLN A 713 24.46 13.87 5.23
N THR A 714 23.16 13.61 5.15
CA THR A 714 22.16 14.67 4.93
C THR A 714 22.19 15.68 6.08
N GLY A 715 22.28 15.21 7.33
CA GLY A 715 22.43 16.09 8.50
C GLY A 715 23.72 16.93 8.43
N ASN A 716 24.82 16.36 7.94
CA ASN A 716 26.08 17.10 7.74
C ASN A 716 25.97 18.13 6.60
N LEU A 717 25.31 17.80 5.49
CA LEU A 717 25.08 18.71 4.36
C LEU A 717 24.21 19.90 4.77
N MET A 718 23.23 19.71 5.64
CA MET A 718 22.40 20.80 6.16
C MET A 718 23.23 21.88 6.88
N LYS A 719 24.32 21.50 7.56
CA LYS A 719 25.26 22.44 8.20
C LYS A 719 26.15 23.17 7.19
N GLN A 720 26.42 22.56 6.04
CA GLN A 720 27.30 23.13 5.00
C GLN A 720 26.53 24.02 4.02
N PHE A 721 25.25 23.73 3.80
CA PHE A 721 24.40 24.41 2.83
C PHE A 721 23.55 25.52 3.43
N GLU A 722 23.99 26.20 4.48
CA GLU A 722 23.17 27.21 5.18
C GLU A 722 22.73 28.39 4.29
N LEU A 723 23.46 28.68 3.21
CA LEU A 723 23.19 29.79 2.30
C LEU A 723 22.46 29.33 1.03
N ASP A 724 21.55 30.18 0.56
CA ASP A 724 20.88 30.02 -0.74
C ASP A 724 21.91 30.04 -1.87
N THR A 725 21.80 29.09 -2.80
CA THR A 725 22.73 28.92 -3.92
C THR A 725 22.01 29.18 -5.24
N THR A 726 22.55 30.05 -6.08
CA THR A 726 21.97 30.31 -7.41
C THR A 726 22.70 29.52 -8.48
N ILE A 727 21.98 28.66 -9.20
CA ILE A 727 22.51 27.84 -10.29
C ILE A 727 21.67 28.10 -11.55
N PHE A 728 22.30 28.45 -12.67
CA PHE A 728 21.63 28.75 -13.96
C PHE A 728 20.46 29.76 -13.85
N GLY A 729 20.57 30.76 -12.96
CA GLY A 729 19.54 31.78 -12.75
C GLY A 729 18.35 31.35 -11.88
N VAL A 730 18.39 30.15 -11.29
CA VAL A 730 17.40 29.66 -10.31
C VAL A 730 18.03 29.68 -8.91
N THR A 731 17.40 30.41 -7.99
CA THR A 731 17.81 30.42 -6.57
C THR A 731 17.27 29.18 -5.88
N LEU A 732 18.16 28.35 -5.35
CA LEU A 732 17.85 27.17 -4.56
C LEU A 732 18.01 27.50 -3.08
N HIS A 733 17.00 27.16 -2.29
CA HIS A 733 16.97 27.45 -0.86
C HIS A 733 17.95 26.57 -0.08
N GLY A 734 18.75 27.19 0.80
CA GLY A 734 19.75 26.55 1.64
C GLY A 734 19.15 25.71 2.79
N GLY A 735 19.99 24.89 3.44
CA GLY A 735 19.65 24.05 4.57
C GLY A 735 18.97 22.76 4.16
N TYR A 736 17.75 22.53 4.65
CA TYR A 736 16.97 21.32 4.35
C TYR A 736 16.71 21.14 2.85
N PRO A 737 16.22 22.17 2.13
CA PRO A 737 15.92 22.01 0.72
C PRO A 737 17.15 21.63 -0.11
N LEU A 738 18.24 22.38 -0.06
CA LEU A 738 19.43 22.08 -0.88
C LEU A 738 20.05 20.72 -0.53
N ALA A 739 20.12 20.36 0.77
CA ALA A 739 20.64 19.06 1.20
C ALA A 739 19.79 17.90 0.65
N CYS A 740 18.47 17.92 0.87
CA CYS A 740 17.59 16.84 0.43
C CYS A 740 17.49 16.75 -1.10
N THR A 741 17.51 17.89 -1.79
CA THR A 741 17.49 17.93 -3.26
C THR A 741 18.78 17.38 -3.86
N SER A 742 19.93 17.71 -3.26
CA SER A 742 21.24 17.17 -3.69
C SER A 742 21.30 15.65 -3.49
N MET A 743 20.82 15.15 -2.36
CA MET A 743 20.77 13.70 -2.10
C MET A 743 19.84 12.96 -3.06
N SER A 744 18.81 13.62 -3.61
CA SER A 744 17.92 13.02 -4.61
C SER A 744 18.62 12.71 -5.95
N LEU A 745 19.77 13.34 -6.25
CA LEU A 745 20.51 13.09 -7.48
C LEU A 745 21.05 11.66 -7.58
N ILE A 746 21.06 10.90 -6.48
CA ILE A 746 21.38 9.47 -6.50
C ILE A 746 20.49 8.68 -7.48
N TYR A 747 19.26 9.13 -7.72
CA TYR A 747 18.36 8.48 -8.67
C TYR A 747 18.88 8.53 -10.13
N LEU A 748 19.80 9.45 -10.47
CA LEU A 748 20.50 9.45 -11.76
C LEU A 748 21.42 8.22 -11.91
N VAL A 749 22.04 7.78 -10.82
CA VAL A 749 22.81 6.52 -10.79
C VAL A 749 21.87 5.35 -11.05
N GLY A 750 20.69 5.35 -10.44
CA GLY A 750 19.65 4.33 -10.66
C GLY A 750 19.20 4.28 -12.13
N LEU A 751 19.03 5.45 -12.75
CA LEU A 751 18.66 5.58 -14.17
C LEU A 751 19.71 4.98 -15.10
N ALA A 752 20.99 5.03 -14.74
CA ALA A 752 22.06 4.36 -15.48
C ALA A 752 22.10 2.85 -15.18
N LEU A 753 22.02 2.47 -13.89
CA LEU A 753 22.18 1.09 -13.44
C LEU A 753 21.10 0.14 -13.98
N ILE A 754 19.87 0.61 -14.14
CA ILE A 754 18.75 -0.24 -14.53
C ILE A 754 18.94 -0.91 -15.90
N TRP A 755 19.69 -0.28 -16.81
CA TRP A 755 19.93 -0.82 -18.15
C TRP A 755 20.83 -2.06 -18.18
N PHE A 756 21.64 -2.24 -17.13
CA PHE A 756 22.43 -3.46 -16.92
C PHE A 756 21.60 -4.60 -16.33
N ALA A 757 20.39 -4.32 -15.82
CA ALA A 757 19.54 -5.29 -15.14
C ALA A 757 18.74 -6.14 -16.14
N PRO A 758 18.64 -7.47 -15.99
CA PRO A 758 17.94 -8.31 -16.95
C PRO A 758 16.44 -8.00 -17.01
N GLU A 759 15.86 -7.93 -18.21
CA GLU A 759 14.40 -7.80 -18.34
C GLU A 759 13.71 -9.14 -18.05
N THR A 760 12.83 -9.16 -17.06
CA THR A 760 12.13 -10.34 -16.56
C THR A 760 10.63 -10.34 -16.89
N HIS A 761 10.13 -9.30 -17.56
CA HIS A 761 8.73 -9.22 -17.99
C HIS A 761 8.27 -10.45 -18.78
N GLY A 762 7.12 -11.00 -18.37
CA GLY A 762 6.50 -12.18 -18.97
C GLY A 762 7.17 -13.53 -18.66
N LYS A 763 8.31 -13.56 -17.95
CA LYS A 763 9.05 -14.80 -17.66
C LYS A 763 8.56 -15.48 -16.37
N PRO A 764 8.60 -16.83 -16.28
CA PRO A 764 8.37 -17.54 -15.02
C PRO A 764 9.51 -17.28 -14.02
N LEU A 765 9.30 -17.62 -12.75
CA LEU A 765 10.39 -17.57 -11.76
C LEU A 765 11.48 -18.58 -12.16
N PRO A 766 12.76 -18.25 -11.94
CA PRO A 766 13.85 -19.22 -12.08
C PRO A 766 13.65 -20.40 -11.12
N GLU A 767 13.94 -21.61 -11.59
CA GLU A 767 13.95 -22.86 -10.80
C GLU A 767 15.35 -23.41 -10.59
#